data_AF-A0A239R1L6-F1
#
_entry.id   AF-A0A239R1L6-F1
#
_cell.length_a   1.000
_cell.length_b   1.000
_cell.length_c   1.000
_cell.angle_alpha   90.00
_cell.angle_beta   90.00
_cell.angle_gamma   90.00
#
_symmetry.space_group_name_H-M   'P 1'
#
loop_
_entity.id
_entity.type
_entity.pdbx_description
1 polymer ?
#
loop_
_entity_poly.entity_id
_entity_poly.type
_entity_poly.pdbx_seq_one_letter_code
_entity_poly.pdbx_strand_id
1 'polypeptide(L)'
;MSYIISEDKPMKEQEVINNNDTFEMKGIITKNSVTLLQENIMAMNDLFGEKAEDIQNKALDIVQEAFNSKIQNLDEPIDEATKQKVFEKTKVLLDILDEDIRNDNSPETSYIKRGKKLLQGHIKKYVNGDMDILHKESDIAKWFITGFFNNFPLPKFMVDGKYVTDTAKYEEYMSKYPLLESYEDRLEYENKYMLPYLKAKENGTLTTEQEKQYKLETYEHLKRQKEIIEKINNIPQNEETMQIYPFATSDKGFDDWKRDRFGGVRKNQIELEMKALEHGWSPDDFQMIHDVEIMMTNALLGDNVPKKERNKLKIIHQKFTNAYVTSPKDRQKLIESVKPFYDLPFEKVGKRKTTYEDVKKKETFFVPLKADDRKRHDLIESLEKYLKGLNTGHRFGAHKDTDEMRTLKNKTKEVINLLKNNRDKNIYEDERFANAFAELGQETNKYINKKRAKYERELRRKLINPDIDPNSKEGKKQEREFQNELKKFKPGTKMGQARYDAANELVKFCKETKTHFKNQNEYRTKWKEYTDKGYKLVRMDDLKYEAVRPYDNGVKEILNYYSKTPALIGEHRDLKMFVTFDSFDKACKPLECNGVSEEDFSLVAYASVLDGSKVDADFINGMYPTKDPDITPEDKARQCRTMYTVDLQNAHRSNSIDHYGEHVIRPARERAKDALENYKLGDKTELINIMAKGISEAAGECMHADYMVGRDKGWHVQSEILAKLVDFAKKDKEIYEAVTAKLSKEDMDFVNDTLKLKSIYDKCVDSERMLKNAAERNRPLDLATKKECINNIVRFDYIAHQHDNQRLKQQREHKAYRDFNDESSAKLQNVVIMEAMGQPLDYTRFDILVKTDMLKAECYRPLEELHLRLRTQNGTEKIEGIISKMSDGIPADKSEKEIISSLNAFGKAMEEHFLKEDAEANKKASLQNNAPQNGQQKETQINHTQPKLN
;
A
#
# COMPACT_ATOMS: atom_id res chain seq x y z
N MET A 1 42.56 -16.30 -7.63
CA MET A 1 41.42 -16.02 -8.51
C MET A 1 41.34 -14.52 -8.65
N SER A 2 41.71 -14.04 -9.83
CA SER A 2 41.84 -12.64 -10.19
C SER A 2 40.44 -12.02 -10.29
N TYR A 3 40.17 -11.01 -9.47
CA TYR A 3 38.96 -10.21 -9.62
C TYR A 3 39.16 -9.27 -10.81
N ILE A 4 38.37 -9.50 -11.85
CA ILE A 4 38.18 -8.58 -12.97
C ILE A 4 37.45 -7.36 -12.39
N ILE A 5 38.16 -6.22 -12.37
CA ILE A 5 37.60 -4.90 -12.13
C ILE A 5 36.69 -4.61 -13.32
N SER A 6 35.37 -4.62 -13.11
CA SER A 6 34.42 -4.20 -14.14
C SER A 6 34.52 -2.69 -14.30
N GLU A 7 34.69 -2.30 -15.55
CA GLU A 7 34.88 -0.94 -16.07
C GLU A 7 33.91 0.09 -15.49
N ASP A 8 34.48 1.27 -15.24
CA ASP A 8 33.81 2.53 -14.95
C ASP A 8 32.63 2.75 -15.91
N LYS A 9 31.41 2.80 -15.37
CA LYS A 9 30.32 3.48 -16.05
C LYS A 9 30.54 4.98 -15.86
N PRO A 10 30.76 5.77 -16.92
CA PRO A 10 30.73 7.22 -16.77
C PRO A 10 29.35 7.63 -16.23
N MET A 11 29.34 8.50 -15.23
CA MET A 11 28.14 9.28 -14.88
C MET A 11 27.60 9.84 -16.20
N LYS A 12 26.38 9.43 -16.55
CA LYS A 12 25.65 10.03 -17.67
C LYS A 12 25.71 11.54 -17.50
N GLU A 13 26.03 12.25 -18.59
CA GLU A 13 25.95 13.71 -18.69
C GLU A 13 24.68 14.19 -17.97
N GLN A 14 24.88 14.74 -16.77
CA GLN A 14 23.82 15.41 -16.05
C GLN A 14 23.49 16.65 -16.88
N GLU A 15 22.22 16.80 -17.25
CA GLU A 15 21.70 18.08 -17.73
C GLU A 15 22.06 19.13 -16.69
N VAL A 16 23.10 19.91 -17.00
CA VAL A 16 23.47 21.12 -16.29
C VAL A 16 22.23 22.01 -16.36
N ILE A 17 21.65 22.25 -15.18
CA ILE A 17 20.56 23.19 -14.86
C ILE A 17 20.32 24.17 -16.03
N ASN A 18 19.24 23.95 -16.79
CA ASN A 18 18.82 24.85 -17.85
C ASN A 18 18.44 26.20 -17.23
N ASN A 19 19.29 27.21 -17.43
CA ASN A 19 19.28 28.52 -16.77
C ASN A 19 18.19 29.51 -17.29
N ASN A 20 17.02 29.01 -17.72
CA ASN A 20 15.93 29.85 -18.22
C ASN A 20 14.79 30.10 -17.20
N ASP A 21 15.05 29.90 -15.91
CA ASP A 21 14.10 30.27 -14.86
C ASP A 21 13.93 31.80 -14.81
N THR A 22 12.69 32.26 -14.96
CA THR A 22 12.33 33.66 -14.74
C THR A 22 12.57 34.03 -13.28
N PHE A 23 13.48 34.97 -13.04
CA PHE A 23 13.77 35.51 -11.71
C PHE A 23 12.56 36.30 -11.18
N GLU A 24 11.87 35.76 -10.18
CA GLU A 24 10.64 36.32 -9.61
C GLU A 24 10.71 36.37 -8.07
N MET A 25 10.44 37.54 -7.50
CA MET A 25 10.46 37.72 -6.04
C MET A 25 9.14 37.28 -5.39
N LYS A 26 9.15 36.13 -4.71
CA LYS A 26 7.95 35.59 -4.05
C LYS A 26 8.10 35.34 -2.54
N GLY A 27 9.29 35.49 -1.98
CA GLY A 27 9.61 35.17 -0.58
C GLY A 27 9.26 36.23 0.47
N ILE A 28 9.32 35.80 1.73
CA ILE A 28 9.29 36.69 2.90
C ILE A 28 10.74 37.12 3.18
N ILE A 29 11.05 38.39 2.96
CA ILE A 29 12.39 38.92 3.28
C ILE A 29 12.36 39.60 4.65
N THR A 30 13.32 39.26 5.51
CA THR A 30 13.55 39.87 6.81
C THR A 30 14.98 40.43 6.90
N LYS A 31 15.28 41.24 7.93
CA LYS A 31 16.64 41.75 8.14
C LYS A 31 17.62 40.62 8.52
N ASN A 32 17.15 39.67 9.32
CA ASN A 32 17.93 38.49 9.70
C ASN A 32 18.26 37.65 8.47
N SER A 33 17.27 37.49 7.60
CA SER A 33 17.42 36.64 6.43
C SER A 33 18.52 37.20 5.50
N VAL A 34 18.55 38.50 5.20
CA VAL A 34 19.58 39.08 4.31
C VAL A 34 20.98 39.08 4.93
N THR A 35 21.07 39.07 6.26
CA THR A 35 22.35 38.96 6.99
C THR A 35 22.97 37.57 6.76
N LEU A 36 22.15 36.51 6.83
CA LEU A 36 22.59 35.14 6.52
C LEU A 36 23.09 34.98 5.08
N LEU A 37 22.41 35.65 4.13
CA LEU A 37 22.85 35.70 2.73
C LEU A 37 24.26 36.31 2.61
N GLN A 38 24.51 37.43 3.28
CA GLN A 38 25.83 38.07 3.33
C GLN A 38 26.89 37.14 3.92
N GLU A 39 26.61 36.48 5.06
CA GLU A 39 27.54 35.56 5.70
C GLU A 39 27.98 34.43 4.75
N ASN A 40 27.04 33.85 4.00
CA ASN A 40 27.34 32.82 3.00
C ASN A 40 28.20 33.32 1.83
N ILE A 41 27.95 34.55 1.36
CA ILE A 41 28.77 35.18 0.31
C ILE A 41 30.19 35.44 0.83
N MET A 42 30.32 35.92 2.07
CA MET A 42 31.62 36.16 2.71
C MET A 42 32.41 34.86 2.91
N ALA A 43 31.74 33.75 3.21
CA ALA A 43 32.38 32.44 3.36
C ALA A 43 33.03 31.93 2.07
N MET A 44 32.48 32.29 0.91
CA MET A 44 32.93 31.81 -0.41
C MET A 44 33.72 32.85 -1.21
N ASN A 45 34.09 33.97 -0.57
CA ASN A 45 34.74 35.09 -1.22
C ASN A 45 36.04 34.69 -1.95
N ASP A 46 36.79 33.75 -1.38
CA ASP A 46 38.05 33.27 -1.93
C ASP A 46 37.90 32.47 -3.25
N LEU A 47 36.67 32.09 -3.65
CA LEU A 47 36.43 31.49 -4.97
C LEU A 47 36.46 32.52 -6.11
N PHE A 48 36.31 33.81 -5.80
CA PHE A 48 36.11 34.86 -6.81
C PHE A 48 37.37 35.65 -7.16
N GLY A 49 38.51 35.33 -6.55
CA GLY A 49 39.80 35.96 -6.86
C GLY A 49 39.72 37.49 -6.79
N GLU A 50 40.01 38.18 -7.90
CA GLU A 50 39.98 39.65 -8.01
C GLU A 50 38.57 40.26 -7.89
N LYS A 51 37.50 39.47 -8.15
CA LYS A 51 36.10 39.92 -8.05
C LYS A 51 35.50 39.82 -6.65
N ALA A 52 36.26 39.28 -5.71
CA ALA A 52 35.90 39.11 -4.30
C ALA A 52 35.36 40.40 -3.66
N GLU A 53 36.11 41.49 -3.75
CA GLU A 53 35.76 42.78 -3.13
C GLU A 53 34.47 43.37 -3.73
N ASP A 54 34.32 43.30 -5.06
CA ASP A 54 33.11 43.75 -5.75
C ASP A 54 31.86 42.98 -5.28
N ILE A 55 31.96 41.65 -5.19
CA ILE A 55 30.86 40.79 -4.73
C ILE A 55 30.49 41.08 -3.28
N GLN A 56 31.48 41.27 -2.40
CA GLN A 56 31.25 41.63 -1.00
C GLN A 56 30.55 42.97 -0.85
N ASN A 57 31.00 43.98 -1.60
CA ASN A 57 30.38 45.31 -1.57
C ASN A 57 28.92 45.26 -2.04
N LYS A 58 28.59 44.44 -3.05
CA LYS A 58 27.20 44.24 -3.47
C LYS A 58 26.35 43.48 -2.46
N ALA A 59 26.93 42.51 -1.74
CA ALA A 59 26.24 41.86 -0.63
C ALA A 59 25.93 42.87 0.51
N LEU A 60 26.87 43.76 0.82
CA LEU A 60 26.67 44.83 1.82
C LEU A 60 25.59 45.82 1.40
N ASP A 61 25.52 46.19 0.12
CA ASP A 61 24.43 47.05 -0.41
C ASP A 61 23.04 46.43 -0.15
N ILE A 62 22.90 45.11 -0.31
CA ILE A 62 21.63 44.39 -0.07
C ILE A 62 21.24 44.47 1.41
N VAL A 63 22.20 44.23 2.31
CA VAL A 63 21.98 44.31 3.76
C VAL A 63 21.62 45.74 4.17
N GLN A 64 22.37 46.72 3.70
CA GLN A 64 22.11 48.12 4.02
C GLN A 64 20.69 48.54 3.61
N GLU A 65 20.22 48.11 2.43
CA GLU A 65 18.87 48.44 1.98
C GLU A 65 17.80 47.79 2.87
N ALA A 66 17.95 46.51 3.24
CA ALA A 66 17.01 45.87 4.17
C ALA A 66 16.99 46.57 5.55
N PHE A 67 18.15 47.02 6.04
CA PHE A 67 18.26 47.71 7.33
C PHE A 67 17.70 49.13 7.32
N ASN A 68 17.54 49.75 6.15
CA ASN A 68 16.82 51.01 5.98
C ASN A 68 15.30 50.88 6.21
N SER A 69 14.76 49.65 6.26
CA SER A 69 13.35 49.41 6.62
C SER A 69 13.03 49.92 8.03
N LYS A 70 11.81 50.45 8.20
CA LYS A 70 11.27 50.94 9.48
C LYS A 70 11.00 49.83 10.51
N ILE A 71 11.02 48.56 10.07
CA ILE A 71 10.82 47.40 10.93
C ILE A 71 12.00 47.25 11.90
N GLN A 72 11.74 47.23 13.21
CA GLN A 72 12.80 47.12 14.24
C GLN A 72 13.20 45.68 14.52
N ASN A 73 12.26 44.74 14.40
CA ASN A 73 12.49 43.33 14.68
C ASN A 73 13.18 42.63 13.50
N LEU A 74 14.25 41.90 13.76
CA LEU A 74 15.06 41.27 12.69
C LEU A 74 14.31 40.16 11.94
N ASP A 75 13.33 39.53 12.59
CA ASP A 75 12.57 38.40 12.05
C ASP A 75 11.21 38.82 11.44
N GLU A 76 10.87 40.11 11.48
CA GLU A 76 9.65 40.62 10.85
C GLU A 76 9.86 40.87 9.35
N PRO A 77 8.85 40.60 8.49
CA PRO A 77 8.91 40.92 7.07
C PRO A 77 9.15 42.41 6.84
N ILE A 78 10.10 42.74 5.97
CA ILE A 78 10.31 44.13 5.53
C ILE A 78 9.15 44.58 4.63
N ASP A 79 8.91 45.89 4.58
CA ASP A 79 7.86 46.47 3.74
C ASP A 79 8.13 46.27 2.23
N GLU A 80 7.06 46.19 1.43
CA GLU A 80 7.13 45.89 -0.01
C GLU A 80 8.01 46.88 -0.80
N ALA A 81 8.06 48.15 -0.38
CA ALA A 81 8.92 49.14 -1.03
C ALA A 81 10.41 48.85 -0.79
N THR A 82 10.79 48.49 0.44
CA THR A 82 12.17 48.07 0.75
C THR A 82 12.50 46.73 0.10
N LYS A 83 11.53 45.80 0.10
CA LYS A 83 11.64 44.50 -0.55
C LYS A 83 11.97 44.64 -2.05
N GLN A 84 11.29 45.52 -2.77
CA GLN A 84 11.57 45.77 -4.19
C GLN A 84 13.00 46.28 -4.43
N LYS A 85 13.53 47.14 -3.55
CA LYS A 85 14.91 47.63 -3.68
C LYS A 85 15.95 46.57 -3.35
N VAL A 86 15.68 45.73 -2.34
CA VAL A 86 16.50 44.54 -2.03
C VAL A 86 16.58 43.62 -3.25
N PHE A 87 15.47 43.44 -3.97
CA PHE A 87 15.43 42.66 -5.20
C PHE A 87 16.29 43.24 -6.32
N GLU A 88 16.18 44.55 -6.57
CA GLU A 88 17.00 45.24 -7.58
C GLU A 88 18.49 45.09 -7.29
N LYS A 89 18.91 45.26 -6.02
CA LYS A 89 20.30 45.06 -5.61
C LYS A 89 20.75 43.61 -5.76
N THR A 90 19.88 42.66 -5.45
CA THR A 90 20.19 41.24 -5.60
C THR A 90 20.34 40.83 -7.06
N LYS A 91 19.53 41.42 -7.96
CA LYS A 91 19.68 41.19 -9.40
C LYS A 91 21.07 41.62 -9.90
N VAL A 92 21.54 42.79 -9.48
CA VAL A 92 22.88 43.28 -9.83
C VAL A 92 23.98 42.31 -9.36
N LEU A 93 23.84 41.75 -8.15
CA LEU A 93 24.77 40.73 -7.67
C LEU A 93 24.73 39.46 -8.53
N LEU A 94 23.54 38.97 -8.90
CA LEU A 94 23.39 37.79 -9.76
C LEU A 94 23.98 38.01 -11.16
N ASP A 95 23.82 39.20 -11.73
CA ASP A 95 24.40 39.55 -13.04
C ASP A 95 25.94 39.52 -12.99
N ILE A 96 26.55 40.02 -11.90
CA ILE A 96 28.01 39.96 -11.68
C ILE A 96 28.48 38.51 -11.56
N LEU A 97 27.73 37.66 -10.83
CA LEU A 97 28.06 36.24 -10.71
C LEU A 97 27.94 35.51 -12.06
N ASP A 98 26.92 35.83 -12.86
CA ASP A 98 26.76 35.27 -14.21
C ASP A 98 27.92 35.66 -15.13
N GLU A 99 28.37 36.91 -15.06
CA GLU A 99 29.52 37.39 -15.81
C GLU A 99 30.81 36.67 -15.37
N ASP A 100 31.06 36.56 -14.06
CA ASP A 100 32.24 35.87 -13.52
C ASP A 100 32.27 34.38 -13.93
N ILE A 101 31.14 33.66 -13.78
CA ILE A 101 31.03 32.24 -14.17
C ILE A 101 31.24 32.05 -15.68
N ARG A 102 30.73 32.97 -16.50
CA ARG A 102 30.87 32.92 -17.96
C ARG A 102 32.30 33.21 -18.41
N ASN A 103 32.99 34.11 -17.70
CA ASN A 103 34.38 34.47 -17.98
C ASN A 103 35.40 33.50 -17.35
N ASP A 104 34.96 32.58 -16.49
CA ASP A 104 35.80 31.50 -15.94
C ASP A 104 36.09 30.44 -17.02
N ASN A 105 37.32 30.47 -17.54
CA ASN A 105 37.81 29.57 -18.60
C ASN A 105 38.06 28.12 -18.11
N SER A 106 37.85 27.84 -16.82
CA SER A 106 37.98 26.48 -16.26
C SER A 106 36.93 25.53 -16.87
N PRO A 107 37.22 24.22 -17.01
CA PRO A 107 36.25 23.25 -17.50
C PRO A 107 35.02 23.18 -16.60
N GLU A 108 33.87 22.74 -17.13
CA GLU A 108 32.64 22.58 -16.35
C GLU A 108 32.76 21.61 -15.16
N THR A 109 33.77 20.74 -15.19
CA THR A 109 34.13 19.82 -14.11
C THR A 109 34.90 20.48 -12.97
N SER A 110 35.41 21.72 -13.13
CA SER A 110 36.16 22.46 -12.11
C SER A 110 35.32 22.70 -10.85
N TYR A 111 35.90 22.37 -9.70
CA TYR A 111 35.28 22.56 -8.40
C TYR A 111 35.09 24.04 -8.05
N ILE A 112 35.97 24.93 -8.50
CA ILE A 112 35.78 26.38 -8.35
C ILE A 112 34.56 26.84 -9.15
N LYS A 113 34.50 26.50 -10.44
CA LYS A 113 33.40 26.91 -11.33
C LYS A 113 32.06 26.34 -10.87
N ARG A 114 32.03 25.06 -10.47
CA ARG A 114 30.87 24.41 -9.84
C ARG A 114 30.50 25.11 -8.53
N GLY A 115 31.45 25.41 -7.65
CA GLY A 115 31.24 26.15 -6.40
C GLY A 115 30.57 27.51 -6.60
N LYS A 116 31.00 28.28 -7.62
CA LYS A 116 30.37 29.56 -7.98
C LYS A 116 28.91 29.39 -8.44
N LYS A 117 28.63 28.40 -9.29
CA LYS A 117 27.25 28.06 -9.73
C LYS A 117 26.36 27.67 -8.56
N LEU A 118 26.91 26.93 -7.59
CA LEU A 118 26.21 26.49 -6.40
C LEU A 118 25.85 27.67 -5.48
N LEU A 119 26.76 28.63 -5.28
CA LEU A 119 26.45 29.88 -4.58
C LEU A 119 25.35 30.65 -5.32
N GLN A 120 25.45 30.79 -6.64
CA GLN A 120 24.44 31.49 -7.43
C GLN A 120 23.05 30.85 -7.29
N GLY A 121 22.95 29.52 -7.41
CA GLY A 121 21.69 28.80 -7.23
C GLY A 121 21.11 28.98 -5.82
N HIS A 122 21.98 29.05 -4.80
CA HIS A 122 21.57 29.33 -3.42
C HIS A 122 20.98 30.73 -3.26
N ILE A 123 21.62 31.76 -3.84
CA ILE A 123 21.12 33.14 -3.82
C ILE A 123 19.77 33.24 -4.55
N LYS A 124 19.61 32.55 -5.69
CA LYS A 124 18.33 32.51 -6.43
C LYS A 124 17.20 31.90 -5.58
N LYS A 125 17.41 30.73 -4.96
CA LYS A 125 16.44 30.09 -4.04
C LYS A 125 16.03 31.02 -2.90
N TYR A 126 17.02 31.70 -2.35
CA TYR A 126 16.86 32.62 -1.25
C TYR A 126 15.91 33.77 -1.60
N VAL A 127 16.13 34.40 -2.75
CA VAL A 127 15.32 35.56 -3.20
C VAL A 127 13.93 35.14 -3.70
N ASN A 128 13.83 33.95 -4.28
CA ASN A 128 12.56 33.40 -4.76
C ASN A 128 11.62 32.99 -3.60
N GLY A 129 12.09 32.96 -2.34
CA GLY A 129 11.30 32.49 -1.20
C GLY A 129 11.28 30.98 -1.01
N ASP A 130 12.00 30.24 -1.85
CA ASP A 130 12.11 28.78 -1.75
C ASP A 130 12.79 28.38 -0.43
N MET A 131 13.71 29.21 0.05
CA MET A 131 14.36 29.02 1.35
C MET A 131 13.40 29.09 2.53
N ASP A 132 12.36 29.94 2.49
CA ASP A 132 11.37 30.01 3.56
C ASP A 132 10.52 28.74 3.60
N ILE A 133 10.16 28.22 2.43
CA ILE A 133 9.43 26.96 2.29
C ILE A 133 10.27 25.81 2.87
N LEU A 134 11.56 25.76 2.55
CA LEU A 134 12.49 24.76 3.09
C LEU A 134 12.69 24.92 4.60
N HIS A 135 12.77 26.16 5.11
CA HIS A 135 12.94 26.45 6.54
C HIS A 135 11.72 26.09 7.38
N LYS A 136 10.50 26.25 6.84
CA LYS A 136 9.26 25.89 7.54
C LYS A 136 9.18 24.39 7.86
N GLU A 137 9.78 23.53 7.03
CA GLU A 137 9.59 22.07 7.18
C GLU A 137 10.60 21.41 8.14
N SER A 138 11.78 22.01 8.37
CA SER A 138 12.77 21.43 9.29
C SER A 138 13.72 22.47 9.90
N ASP A 139 13.71 22.57 11.23
CA ASP A 139 14.70 23.35 11.98
C ASP A 139 16.12 22.82 11.73
N ILE A 140 16.30 21.50 11.61
CA ILE A 140 17.61 20.91 11.29
C ILE A 140 18.05 21.30 9.87
N ALA A 141 17.12 21.35 8.90
CA ALA A 141 17.43 21.86 7.58
C ALA A 141 17.90 23.32 7.66
N LYS A 142 17.27 24.16 8.48
CA LYS A 142 17.71 25.55 8.72
C LYS A 142 19.18 25.64 9.16
N TRP A 143 19.62 24.83 10.13
CA TRP A 143 21.02 24.83 10.59
C TRP A 143 22.00 24.40 9.49
N PHE A 144 21.66 23.37 8.72
CA PHE A 144 22.53 22.90 7.65
C PHE A 144 22.55 23.86 6.46
N ILE A 145 21.43 24.46 6.09
CA ILE A 145 21.34 25.34 4.93
C ILE A 145 22.04 26.69 5.20
N THR A 146 21.91 27.22 6.42
CA THR A 146 22.52 28.51 6.80
C THR A 146 24.00 28.42 7.13
N GLY A 147 24.51 27.24 7.52
CA GLY A 147 25.92 27.04 7.86
C GLY A 147 26.77 26.37 6.78
N PHE A 148 26.19 25.99 5.63
CA PHE A 148 26.81 25.05 4.71
C PHE A 148 28.14 25.55 4.12
N PHE A 149 28.16 26.76 3.56
CA PHE A 149 29.34 27.31 2.91
C PHE A 149 30.50 27.60 3.88
N ASN A 150 30.18 27.87 5.16
CA ASN A 150 31.19 28.00 6.22
C ASN A 150 31.91 26.68 6.55
N ASN A 151 31.40 25.54 6.07
CA ASN A 151 32.01 24.24 6.28
C ASN A 151 32.80 23.75 5.06
N PHE A 152 32.87 24.52 3.96
CA PHE A 152 33.63 24.13 2.78
C PHE A 152 35.09 24.49 2.95
N PRO A 153 35.99 23.65 2.44
CA PRO A 153 37.36 24.08 2.33
C PRO A 153 37.51 25.23 1.34
N LEU A 154 38.44 26.12 1.66
CA LEU A 154 38.84 27.21 0.81
C LEU A 154 40.07 26.81 0.01
N PRO A 155 40.36 27.46 -1.13
CA PRO A 155 41.54 27.18 -1.94
C PRO A 155 42.84 27.68 -1.28
N LYS A 156 42.96 27.63 0.05
CA LYS A 156 44.08 28.14 0.84
C LYS A 156 44.75 27.03 1.63
N PHE A 157 46.06 26.90 1.50
CA PHE A 157 46.85 25.85 2.13
C PHE A 157 47.96 26.43 3.00
N MET A 158 48.27 25.73 4.12
CA MET A 158 49.35 26.12 5.01
C MET A 158 50.71 25.87 4.34
N VAL A 159 51.45 26.93 4.08
CA VAL A 159 52.82 26.93 3.57
C VAL A 159 53.66 27.79 4.50
N ASP A 160 54.69 27.22 5.13
CA ASP A 160 55.59 27.90 6.08
C ASP A 160 54.86 28.70 7.20
N GLY A 161 53.74 28.16 7.70
CA GLY A 161 52.95 28.78 8.77
C GLY A 161 52.02 29.91 8.31
N LYS A 162 51.83 30.11 7.00
CA LYS A 162 50.88 31.06 6.41
C LYS A 162 49.95 30.36 5.41
N TYR A 163 48.71 30.82 5.33
CA TYR A 163 47.77 30.35 4.31
C TYR A 163 48.01 31.06 2.98
N VAL A 164 48.24 30.28 1.92
CA VAL A 164 48.45 30.76 0.55
C VAL A 164 47.43 30.11 -0.37
N THR A 165 46.89 30.88 -1.33
CA THR A 165 45.91 30.36 -2.30
C THR A 165 46.60 29.44 -3.32
N ASP A 166 46.07 28.23 -3.51
CA ASP A 166 46.54 27.26 -4.53
C ASP A 166 45.34 26.55 -5.18
N THR A 167 44.98 27.01 -6.38
CA THR A 167 43.84 26.49 -7.15
C THR A 167 44.05 25.06 -7.64
N ALA A 168 45.25 24.72 -8.11
CA ALA A 168 45.50 23.38 -8.66
C ALA A 168 45.39 22.31 -7.57
N LYS A 169 45.97 22.61 -6.40
CA LYS A 169 45.89 21.76 -5.21
C LYS A 169 44.47 21.67 -4.64
N TYR A 170 43.69 22.75 -4.73
CA TYR A 170 42.27 22.73 -4.38
C TYR A 170 41.46 21.81 -5.30
N GLU A 171 41.66 21.89 -6.62
CA GLU A 171 41.00 21.01 -7.59
C GLU A 171 41.37 19.54 -7.35
N GLU A 172 42.65 19.23 -7.07
CA GLU A 172 43.08 17.88 -6.71
C GLU A 172 42.39 17.40 -5.43
N TYR A 173 42.40 18.22 -4.37
CA TYR A 173 41.77 17.87 -3.10
C TYR A 173 40.26 17.61 -3.26
N MET A 174 39.56 18.50 -3.95
CA MET A 174 38.12 18.38 -4.16
C MET A 174 37.76 17.22 -5.10
N SER A 175 38.65 16.83 -6.02
CA SER A 175 38.49 15.60 -6.82
C SER A 175 38.66 14.32 -6.01
N LYS A 176 39.51 14.36 -4.98
CA LYS A 176 39.81 13.24 -4.10
C LYS A 176 38.68 12.98 -3.09
N TYR A 177 37.97 14.03 -2.67
CA TYR A 177 36.94 13.95 -1.64
C TYR A 177 35.60 14.54 -2.10
N PRO A 178 34.48 13.81 -1.96
CA PRO A 178 33.18 14.17 -2.56
C PRO A 178 32.42 15.29 -1.80
N LEU A 179 33.12 16.37 -1.44
CA LEU A 179 32.58 17.46 -0.63
C LEU A 179 31.55 18.28 -1.42
N LEU A 180 31.86 18.62 -2.67
CA LEU A 180 30.96 19.41 -3.51
C LEU A 180 29.78 18.58 -4.01
N GLU A 181 30.04 17.31 -4.31
CA GLU A 181 29.07 16.29 -4.71
C GLU A 181 27.99 16.11 -3.63
N SER A 182 28.37 16.21 -2.34
CA SER A 182 27.41 16.22 -1.23
C SER A 182 26.37 17.33 -1.38
N TYR A 183 26.80 18.52 -1.82
CA TYR A 183 25.90 19.65 -1.99
C TYR A 183 25.09 19.56 -3.26
N GLU A 184 25.71 19.14 -4.35
CA GLU A 184 25.05 18.99 -5.65
C GLU A 184 23.91 17.98 -5.56
N ASP A 185 24.15 16.82 -4.96
CA ASP A 185 23.11 15.82 -4.72
C ASP A 185 21.96 16.38 -3.88
N ARG A 186 22.28 17.21 -2.88
CA ARG A 186 21.28 17.88 -2.06
C ARG A 186 20.49 18.92 -2.84
N LEU A 187 21.14 19.80 -3.58
CA LEU A 187 20.46 20.83 -4.37
C LEU A 187 19.60 20.20 -5.46
N GLU A 188 20.08 19.15 -6.11
CA GLU A 188 19.31 18.38 -7.08
C GLU A 188 18.06 17.79 -6.41
N TYR A 189 18.24 17.11 -5.27
CA TYR A 189 17.12 16.57 -4.51
C TYR A 189 16.11 17.65 -4.09
N GLU A 190 16.60 18.79 -3.59
CA GLU A 190 15.77 19.90 -3.18
C GLU A 190 14.97 20.47 -4.35
N ASN A 191 15.61 20.69 -5.50
CA ASN A 191 14.97 21.29 -6.67
C ASN A 191 13.98 20.36 -7.36
N LYS A 192 14.37 19.09 -7.50
CA LYS A 192 13.63 18.12 -8.30
C LYS A 192 12.52 17.44 -7.54
N TYR A 193 12.67 17.29 -6.22
CA TYR A 193 11.76 16.48 -5.41
C TYR A 193 11.20 17.25 -4.20
N MET A 194 12.04 17.88 -3.37
CA MET A 194 11.58 18.50 -2.12
C MET A 194 10.74 19.76 -2.33
N LEU A 195 11.23 20.74 -3.08
CA LEU A 195 10.53 22.00 -3.34
C LEU A 195 9.21 21.79 -4.10
N PRO A 196 9.15 20.99 -5.18
CA PRO A 196 7.88 20.67 -5.83
C PRO A 196 6.87 20.02 -4.87
N TYR A 197 7.34 19.09 -4.02
CA TYR A 197 6.52 18.45 -3.00
C TYR A 197 5.97 19.46 -1.99
N LEU A 198 6.83 20.31 -1.42
CA LEU A 198 6.42 21.30 -0.43
C LEU A 198 5.47 22.35 -1.00
N LYS A 199 5.71 22.82 -2.23
CA LYS A 199 4.82 23.76 -2.94
C LYS A 199 3.46 23.12 -3.20
N ALA A 200 3.41 21.88 -3.69
CA ALA A 200 2.16 21.16 -3.91
C ALA A 200 1.38 20.92 -2.60
N LYS A 201 2.11 20.66 -1.50
CA LYS A 201 1.56 20.50 -0.15
C LYS A 201 0.97 21.80 0.39
N GLU A 202 1.69 22.92 0.32
CA GLU A 202 1.22 24.23 0.78
C GLU A 202 -0.02 24.70 0.00
N ASN A 203 -0.08 24.34 -1.29
CA ASN A 203 -1.21 24.68 -2.17
C ASN A 203 -2.39 23.69 -2.11
N GLY A 204 -2.28 22.60 -1.35
CA GLY A 204 -3.32 21.56 -1.29
C GLY A 204 -3.53 20.77 -2.58
N THR A 205 -2.53 20.76 -3.47
CA THR A 205 -2.56 20.07 -4.78
C THR A 205 -1.69 18.81 -4.82
N LEU A 206 -1.20 18.36 -3.66
CA LEU A 206 -0.31 17.20 -3.55
C LEU A 206 -1.03 15.90 -3.95
N THR A 207 -0.44 15.16 -4.90
CA THR A 207 -0.95 13.83 -5.28
C THR A 207 -0.25 12.69 -4.55
N THR A 208 -0.91 11.54 -4.45
CA THR A 208 -0.36 10.31 -3.87
C THR A 208 0.94 9.88 -4.57
N GLU A 209 1.00 9.99 -5.90
CA GLU A 209 2.17 9.64 -6.71
C GLU A 209 3.36 10.56 -6.41
N GLN A 210 3.14 11.88 -6.32
CA GLN A 210 4.19 12.85 -5.99
C GLN A 210 4.78 12.57 -4.62
N GLU A 211 3.94 12.19 -3.65
CA GLU A 211 4.42 11.84 -2.32
C GLU A 211 5.19 10.51 -2.29
N LYS A 212 4.71 9.48 -3.00
CA LYS A 212 5.44 8.21 -3.14
C LYS A 212 6.83 8.46 -3.74
N GLN A 213 6.90 9.28 -4.79
CA GLN A 213 8.15 9.64 -5.45
C GLN A 213 9.07 10.41 -4.51
N TYR A 214 8.56 11.44 -3.83
CA TYR A 214 9.34 12.24 -2.87
C TYR A 214 10.00 11.35 -1.80
N LYS A 215 9.27 10.39 -1.25
CA LYS A 215 9.80 9.49 -0.20
C LYS A 215 10.84 8.51 -0.71
N LEU A 216 10.63 7.93 -1.90
CA LEU A 216 11.62 7.07 -2.54
C LEU A 216 12.93 7.84 -2.79
N GLU A 217 12.81 9.04 -3.35
CA GLU A 217 13.95 9.89 -3.67
C GLU A 217 14.64 10.42 -2.41
N THR A 218 13.89 10.61 -1.32
CA THR A 218 14.46 10.93 0.00
C THR A 218 15.34 9.78 0.50
N TYR A 219 14.90 8.52 0.38
CA TYR A 219 15.70 7.36 0.80
C TYR A 219 16.98 7.24 -0.04
N GLU A 220 16.87 7.36 -1.36
CA GLU A 220 18.03 7.27 -2.26
C GLU A 220 19.00 8.43 -2.05
N HIS A 221 18.50 9.66 -1.83
CA HIS A 221 19.31 10.81 -1.42
C HIS A 221 20.07 10.52 -0.11
N LEU A 222 19.39 10.06 0.93
CA LEU A 222 20.01 9.75 2.22
C LEU A 222 21.09 8.66 2.10
N LYS A 223 20.87 7.65 1.25
CA LYS A 223 21.86 6.61 0.97
C LYS A 223 23.11 7.18 0.31
N ARG A 224 22.96 8.03 -0.72
CA ARG A 224 24.09 8.71 -1.37
C ARG A 224 24.83 9.62 -0.39
N GLN A 225 24.10 10.42 0.40
CA GLN A 225 24.67 11.27 1.44
C GLN A 225 25.45 10.47 2.49
N LYS A 226 24.95 9.30 2.91
CA LYS A 226 25.66 8.41 3.83
C LYS A 226 27.03 8.00 3.29
N GLU A 227 27.06 7.51 2.06
CA GLU A 227 28.30 7.06 1.40
C GLU A 227 29.31 8.21 1.24
N ILE A 228 28.82 9.41 0.88
CA ILE A 228 29.62 10.63 0.76
C ILE A 228 30.21 11.03 2.13
N ILE A 229 29.39 11.09 3.18
CA ILE A 229 29.83 11.46 4.52
C ILE A 229 30.81 10.42 5.10
N GLU A 230 30.65 9.13 4.79
CA GLU A 230 31.61 8.11 5.19
C GLU A 230 32.97 8.30 4.53
N LYS A 231 33.02 8.69 3.25
CA LYS A 231 34.28 9.04 2.57
C LYS A 231 34.93 10.27 3.21
N ILE A 232 34.15 11.29 3.57
CA ILE A 232 34.64 12.54 4.18
C ILE A 232 35.14 12.32 5.62
N ASN A 233 34.43 11.51 6.41
CA ASN A 233 34.87 11.15 7.77
C ASN A 233 36.21 10.38 7.79
N ASN A 234 36.56 9.74 6.67
CA ASN A 234 37.80 8.98 6.51
C ASN A 234 38.96 9.81 5.94
N ILE A 235 38.82 11.15 5.81
CA ILE A 235 39.94 12.01 5.43
C ILE A 235 41.05 11.90 6.50
N PRO A 236 42.30 11.57 6.10
CA PRO A 236 43.42 11.45 7.03
C PRO A 236 43.66 12.74 7.80
N GLN A 237 44.04 12.62 9.08
CA GLN A 237 44.32 13.79 9.92
C GLN A 237 45.56 14.59 9.47
N ASN A 238 46.49 13.92 8.79
CA ASN A 238 47.72 14.48 8.24
C ASN A 238 47.59 14.90 6.77
N GLU A 239 46.38 14.92 6.21
CA GLU A 239 46.14 15.54 4.91
C GLU A 239 46.56 17.02 5.00
N GLU A 240 47.24 17.55 3.97
CA GLU A 240 47.85 18.89 4.03
C GLU A 240 46.82 19.95 4.50
N THR A 241 47.21 20.77 5.49
CA THR A 241 46.28 21.66 6.20
C THR A 241 45.71 22.75 5.30
N MET A 242 44.56 22.45 4.73
CA MET A 242 43.71 23.39 4.00
C MET A 242 42.89 24.23 4.98
N GLN A 243 42.67 25.49 4.64
CA GLN A 243 41.85 26.39 5.45
C GLN A 243 40.38 26.04 5.29
N ILE A 244 39.69 25.84 6.41
CA ILE A 244 38.22 25.86 6.46
C ILE A 244 37.86 27.03 7.36
N TYR A 245 37.39 28.14 6.78
CA TYR A 245 37.10 29.33 7.56
C TYR A 245 35.69 29.26 8.17
N PRO A 246 35.51 29.51 9.49
CA PRO A 246 36.51 29.82 10.52
C PRO A 246 36.99 28.60 11.34
N PHE A 247 36.69 27.36 10.95
CA PHE A 247 36.73 26.19 11.84
C PHE A 247 38.03 25.38 11.86
N ALA A 248 38.72 25.18 10.74
CA ALA A 248 39.93 24.34 10.71
C ALA A 248 41.16 25.15 10.33
N THR A 249 41.90 25.56 11.35
CA THR A 249 43.24 26.16 11.27
C THR A 249 44.32 25.36 12.00
N SER A 250 43.93 24.19 12.53
CA SER A 250 44.78 23.24 13.27
C SER A 250 44.24 21.83 13.09
N ASP A 251 45.06 20.80 13.35
CA ASP A 251 44.67 19.39 13.25
C ASP A 251 43.45 19.05 14.12
N LYS A 252 43.37 19.65 15.33
CA LYS A 252 42.20 19.50 16.20
C LYS A 252 40.96 20.14 15.59
N GLY A 253 41.09 21.35 15.03
CA GLY A 253 39.99 22.03 14.34
C GLY A 253 39.51 21.24 13.11
N PHE A 254 40.42 20.57 12.41
CA PHE A 254 40.11 19.68 11.28
C PHE A 254 39.35 18.42 11.73
N ASP A 255 39.78 17.79 12.84
CA ASP A 255 39.07 16.66 13.43
C ASP A 255 37.69 17.04 13.98
N ASP A 256 37.58 18.18 14.64
CA ASP A 256 36.31 18.71 15.14
C ASP A 256 35.39 19.07 13.95
N TRP A 257 35.95 19.59 12.86
CA TRP A 257 35.21 19.87 11.63
C TRP A 257 34.64 18.58 11.01
N LYS A 258 35.47 17.57 10.73
CA LYS A 258 34.98 16.33 10.09
C LYS A 258 33.98 15.58 10.97
N ARG A 259 34.17 15.57 12.30
CA ARG A 259 33.31 14.81 13.23
C ARG A 259 32.05 15.57 13.65
N ASP A 260 32.20 16.79 14.16
CA ASP A 260 31.10 17.47 14.85
C ASP A 260 30.34 18.42 13.93
N ARG A 261 31.01 18.98 12.92
CA ARG A 261 30.43 19.99 12.01
C ARG A 261 29.97 19.40 10.69
N PHE A 262 30.76 18.50 10.10
CA PHE A 262 30.51 17.98 8.76
C PHE A 262 29.83 16.60 8.77
N GLY A 263 30.31 15.63 9.57
CA GLY A 263 30.02 14.22 9.28
C GLY A 263 29.45 13.34 10.39
N GLY A 264 29.94 13.38 11.63
CA GLY A 264 29.56 12.42 12.68
C GLY A 264 28.11 12.56 13.17
N VAL A 265 27.69 13.80 13.45
CA VAL A 265 26.30 14.09 13.85
C VAL A 265 25.34 13.83 12.68
N ARG A 266 25.71 14.27 11.47
CA ARG A 266 24.88 14.08 10.27
C ARG A 266 24.77 12.62 9.88
N LYS A 267 25.82 11.82 10.02
CA LYS A 267 25.79 10.37 9.77
C LYS A 267 24.75 9.69 10.67
N ASN A 268 24.78 9.96 11.98
CA ASN A 268 23.81 9.38 12.91
C ASN A 268 22.38 9.82 12.58
N GLN A 269 22.19 11.08 12.17
CA GLN A 269 20.90 11.57 11.72
C GLN A 269 20.42 10.86 10.45
N ILE A 270 21.28 10.71 9.44
CA ILE A 270 20.95 9.99 8.20
C ILE A 270 20.59 8.54 8.51
N GLU A 271 21.34 7.87 9.37
CA GLU A 271 21.01 6.50 9.77
C GLU A 271 19.68 6.40 10.50
N LEU A 272 19.35 7.39 11.32
CA LEU A 272 18.06 7.49 12.00
C LEU A 272 16.92 7.78 11.01
N GLU A 273 17.12 8.68 10.04
CA GLU A 273 16.16 9.04 8.99
C GLU A 273 15.92 7.88 8.03
N MET A 274 16.97 7.20 7.58
CA MET A 274 16.88 5.97 6.77
C MET A 274 16.11 4.89 7.54
N LYS A 275 16.46 4.64 8.80
CA LYS A 275 15.76 3.70 9.65
C LYS A 275 14.29 4.09 9.85
N ALA A 276 14.00 5.38 9.99
CA ALA A 276 12.64 5.88 10.11
C ALA A 276 11.83 5.62 8.83
N LEU A 277 12.38 5.89 7.64
CA LEU A 277 11.75 5.57 6.36
C LEU A 277 11.52 4.06 6.20
N GLU A 278 12.50 3.24 6.58
CA GLU A 278 12.38 1.77 6.62
C GLU A 278 11.32 1.28 7.63
N HIS A 279 11.02 2.10 8.63
CA HIS A 279 9.94 1.88 9.58
C HIS A 279 8.61 2.53 9.15
N GLY A 280 8.52 3.09 7.95
CA GLY A 280 7.28 3.67 7.42
C GLY A 280 6.96 5.07 7.93
N TRP A 281 7.90 5.73 8.62
CA TRP A 281 7.76 7.14 8.98
C TRP A 281 7.86 8.02 7.73
N SER A 282 7.16 9.16 7.75
CA SER A 282 7.26 10.17 6.69
C SER A 282 8.51 11.04 6.91
N PRO A 283 9.13 11.62 5.86
CA PRO A 283 10.11 12.69 6.02
C PRO A 283 9.62 13.83 6.94
N ASP A 284 8.32 14.12 6.92
CA ASP A 284 7.65 15.10 7.80
C ASP A 284 7.81 14.80 9.30
N ASP A 285 8.09 13.55 9.66
CA ASP A 285 8.22 13.10 11.05
C ASP A 285 9.66 13.17 11.57
N PHE A 286 10.64 13.40 10.69
CA PHE A 286 12.06 13.35 11.04
C PHE A 286 12.40 14.30 12.18
N GLN A 287 11.89 15.53 12.17
CA GLN A 287 12.18 16.49 13.24
C GLN A 287 11.73 15.99 14.61
N MET A 288 10.54 15.40 14.72
CA MET A 288 10.06 14.79 15.97
C MET A 288 10.95 13.61 16.38
N ILE A 289 11.37 12.79 15.42
CA ILE A 289 12.23 11.63 15.69
C ILE A 289 13.59 12.09 16.25
N HIS A 290 14.18 13.13 15.66
CA HIS A 290 15.39 13.76 16.16
C HIS A 290 15.20 14.39 17.54
N ASP A 291 14.07 15.05 17.78
CA ASP A 291 13.76 15.65 19.07
C ASP A 291 13.68 14.61 20.18
N VAL A 292 13.05 13.46 19.90
CA VAL A 292 12.99 12.30 20.82
C VAL A 292 14.37 11.72 21.10
N GLU A 293 15.23 11.59 20.07
CA GLU A 293 16.62 11.12 20.22
C GLU A 293 17.44 12.06 21.12
N ILE A 294 17.36 13.37 20.87
CA ILE A 294 18.10 14.37 21.65
C ILE A 294 17.56 14.43 23.09
N MET A 295 16.24 14.37 23.29
CA MET A 295 15.65 14.35 24.63
C MET A 295 16.04 13.09 25.40
N MET A 296 16.13 11.93 24.74
CA MET A 296 16.62 10.71 25.36
C MET A 296 18.09 10.83 25.75
N THR A 297 18.93 11.38 24.87
CA THR A 297 20.35 11.63 25.16
C THR A 297 20.52 12.57 26.36
N ASN A 298 19.79 13.68 26.38
CA ASN A 298 19.81 14.62 27.51
C ASN A 298 19.30 13.98 28.81
N ALA A 299 18.26 13.14 28.74
CA ALA A 299 17.76 12.42 29.91
C ALA A 299 18.78 11.42 30.47
N LEU A 300 19.66 10.85 29.63
CA LEU A 300 20.74 9.97 30.08
C LEU A 300 21.90 10.73 30.71
N LEU A 301 22.26 11.88 30.14
CA LEU A 301 23.39 12.72 30.57
C LEU A 301 23.05 13.64 31.76
N GLY A 302 21.78 13.97 31.97
CA GLY A 302 21.34 14.85 33.04
C GLY A 302 21.14 14.15 34.38
N ASP A 303 21.71 14.72 35.45
CA ASP A 303 21.53 14.22 36.83
C ASP A 303 20.12 14.48 37.39
N ASN A 304 19.36 15.37 36.76
CA ASN A 304 18.05 15.85 37.24
C ASN A 304 16.87 14.92 36.90
N VAL A 305 17.08 13.82 36.15
CA VAL A 305 16.02 12.84 35.85
C VAL A 305 16.14 11.62 36.76
N PRO A 306 15.13 11.30 37.59
CA PRO A 306 15.14 10.11 38.44
C PRO A 306 15.38 8.84 37.63
N LYS A 307 16.19 7.91 38.14
CA LYS A 307 16.53 6.63 37.48
C LYS A 307 15.30 5.84 36.98
N LYS A 308 14.21 5.89 37.76
CA LYS A 308 12.93 5.26 37.40
C LYS A 308 12.31 5.89 36.15
N GLU A 309 12.34 7.21 36.04
CA GLU A 309 11.82 7.94 34.87
C GLU A 309 12.75 7.76 33.66
N ARG A 310 14.07 7.77 33.85
CA ARG A 310 15.05 7.41 32.79
C ARG A 310 14.77 6.05 32.17
N ASN A 311 14.51 5.03 32.99
CA ASN A 311 14.19 3.68 32.50
C ASN A 311 12.89 3.65 31.70
N LYS A 312 11.88 4.42 32.13
CA LYS A 312 10.60 4.54 31.43
C LYS A 312 10.77 5.24 30.08
N LEU A 313 11.51 6.35 30.03
CA LEU A 313 11.86 7.04 28.79
C LEU A 313 12.65 6.14 27.85
N LYS A 314 13.61 5.35 28.36
CA LYS A 314 14.35 4.37 27.55
C LYS A 314 13.44 3.33 26.89
N ILE A 315 12.44 2.83 27.62
CA ILE A 315 11.46 1.88 27.08
C ILE A 315 10.59 2.55 26.00
N ILE A 316 10.16 3.79 26.23
CA ILE A 316 9.37 4.56 25.27
C ILE A 316 10.19 4.83 24.00
N HIS A 317 11.41 5.33 24.15
CA HIS A 317 12.34 5.60 23.06
C HIS A 317 12.61 4.34 22.24
N GLN A 318 12.93 3.21 22.89
CA GLN A 318 13.14 1.94 22.19
C GLN A 318 11.89 1.46 21.47
N LYS A 319 10.70 1.68 22.02
CA LYS A 319 9.45 1.35 21.31
C LYS A 319 9.25 2.27 20.12
N PHE A 320 9.43 3.57 20.29
CA PHE A 320 9.22 4.57 19.25
C PHE A 320 10.19 4.40 18.07
N THR A 321 11.48 4.29 18.36
CA THR A 321 12.55 4.16 17.33
C THR A 321 12.63 2.78 16.68
N ASN A 322 11.95 1.76 17.20
CA ASN A 322 11.93 0.41 16.61
C ASN A 322 10.56 0.00 16.10
N ALA A 323 9.54 0.83 16.29
CA ALA A 323 8.20 0.52 15.85
C ALA A 323 8.01 0.90 14.38
N TYR A 324 7.28 0.05 13.69
CA TYR A 324 6.84 0.28 12.33
C TYR A 324 5.54 1.08 12.34
N VAL A 325 5.50 2.11 11.51
CA VAL A 325 4.31 2.84 11.11
C VAL A 325 3.71 2.10 9.91
N THR A 326 2.67 1.32 10.17
CA THR A 326 1.92 0.54 9.16
C THR A 326 0.53 1.09 8.87
N SER A 327 0.16 2.21 9.51
CA SER A 327 -1.05 2.97 9.22
C SER A 327 -0.96 4.38 9.82
N PRO A 328 -1.81 5.34 9.41
CA PRO A 328 -1.93 6.64 10.09
C PRO A 328 -2.23 6.48 11.59
N LYS A 329 -2.99 5.45 11.95
CA LYS A 329 -3.33 5.12 13.33
C LYS A 329 -2.12 4.64 14.13
N ASP A 330 -1.22 3.88 13.51
CA ASP A 330 0.02 3.43 14.15
C ASP A 330 1.00 4.60 14.34
N ARG A 331 1.10 5.49 13.33
CA ARG A 331 1.84 6.75 13.45
C ARG A 331 1.35 7.55 14.66
N GLN A 332 0.04 7.82 14.73
CA GLN A 332 -0.54 8.61 15.83
C GLN A 332 -0.27 7.98 17.19
N LYS A 333 -0.39 6.66 17.30
CA LYS A 333 -0.08 5.92 18.54
C LYS A 333 1.38 6.10 18.96
N LEU A 334 2.31 6.08 18.02
CA LEU A 334 3.73 6.23 18.29
C LEU A 334 4.08 7.67 18.69
N ILE A 335 3.48 8.66 18.00
CA ILE A 335 3.55 10.07 18.39
C ILE A 335 3.03 10.26 19.83
N GLU A 336 1.85 9.74 20.15
CA GLU A 336 1.29 9.83 21.51
C GLU A 336 2.18 9.16 22.56
N SER A 337 2.87 8.07 22.18
CA SER A 337 3.73 7.34 23.11
C SER A 337 4.93 8.16 23.59
N VAL A 338 5.39 9.13 22.80
CA VAL A 338 6.53 9.99 23.15
C VAL A 338 6.13 11.25 23.91
N LYS A 339 4.84 11.47 24.18
CA LYS A 339 4.37 12.57 25.04
C LYS A 339 5.17 12.73 26.34
N PRO A 340 5.56 11.67 27.06
CA PRO A 340 6.35 11.80 28.30
C PRO A 340 7.71 12.49 28.11
N PHE A 341 8.27 12.53 26.90
CA PHE A 341 9.47 13.34 26.62
C PHE A 341 9.16 14.85 26.64
N TYR A 342 7.98 15.23 26.14
CA TYR A 342 7.53 16.63 26.02
C TYR A 342 6.88 17.17 27.31
N ASP A 343 6.61 16.30 28.28
CA ASP A 343 6.15 16.69 29.62
C ASP A 343 7.31 16.93 30.61
N LEU A 344 8.57 16.78 30.18
CA LEU A 344 9.74 17.02 31.02
C LEU A 344 10.02 18.53 31.19
N PRO A 345 10.43 19.00 32.38
CA PRO A 345 10.55 20.43 32.70
C PRO A 345 11.83 21.10 32.14
N PHE A 346 12.38 20.63 31.01
CA PHE A 346 13.60 21.23 30.46
C PHE A 346 13.31 22.59 29.81
N GLU A 347 14.21 23.56 30.00
CA GLU A 347 14.16 24.87 29.33
C GLU A 347 14.10 24.75 27.79
N LYS A 348 14.66 23.66 27.23
CA LYS A 348 14.61 23.34 25.79
C LYS A 348 13.34 22.61 25.33
N VAL A 349 12.52 22.07 26.24
CA VAL A 349 11.26 21.37 25.89
C VAL A 349 10.20 22.36 25.41
N GLY A 350 10.22 23.61 25.90
CA GLY A 350 9.28 24.65 25.47
C GLY A 350 9.26 24.88 23.96
N LYS A 351 10.45 24.94 23.30
CA LYS A 351 10.58 25.11 21.85
C LYS A 351 10.22 23.85 21.03
N ARG A 352 10.30 22.66 21.63
CA ARG A 352 10.03 21.37 20.95
C ARG A 352 8.58 20.90 21.13
N LYS A 353 7.88 21.45 22.11
CA LYS A 353 6.47 21.15 22.38
C LYS A 353 5.56 21.62 21.25
N THR A 354 5.89 22.74 20.60
CA THR A 354 5.24 23.20 19.36
C THR A 354 5.40 22.19 18.24
N THR A 355 6.62 21.69 17.98
CA THR A 355 6.88 20.63 16.99
C THR A 355 6.03 19.39 17.25
N TYR A 356 5.93 18.94 18.50
CA TYR A 356 5.08 17.81 18.87
C TYR A 356 3.60 18.05 18.59
N GLU A 357 3.06 19.20 18.99
CA GLU A 357 1.65 19.53 18.77
C GLU A 357 1.33 19.74 17.28
N ASP A 358 2.29 20.24 16.49
CA ASP A 358 2.15 20.40 15.04
C ASP A 358 2.17 19.05 14.34
N VAL A 359 3.16 18.19 14.62
CA VAL A 359 3.29 16.84 14.05
C VAL A 359 2.10 15.95 14.39
N LYS A 360 1.54 16.12 15.59
CA LYS A 360 0.33 15.42 16.07
C LYS A 360 -0.95 15.85 15.33
N LYS A 361 -1.01 17.08 14.81
CA LYS A 361 -2.14 17.61 14.04
C LYS A 361 -1.99 17.39 12.53
N LYS A 362 -0.76 17.16 12.04
CA LYS A 362 -0.49 16.89 10.62
C LYS A 362 -1.09 15.54 10.19
N GLU A 363 -2.03 15.58 9.25
CA GLU A 363 -2.36 14.41 8.43
C GLU A 363 -1.20 14.14 7.48
N THR A 364 -0.53 13.00 7.67
CA THR A 364 0.50 12.50 6.76
C THR A 364 -0.08 11.35 5.96
N PHE A 365 0.10 11.33 4.65
CA PHE A 365 -0.30 10.15 3.89
C PHE A 365 0.62 8.98 4.22
N PHE A 366 -0.02 7.83 4.29
CA PHE A 366 0.58 6.58 4.75
C PHE A 366 1.53 5.98 3.70
N VAL A 367 2.70 5.51 4.14
CA VAL A 367 3.66 4.81 3.28
C VAL A 367 3.49 3.31 3.45
N PRO A 368 3.06 2.59 2.42
CA PRO A 368 3.19 1.14 2.43
C PRO A 368 4.68 0.77 2.48
N LEU A 369 5.13 0.12 3.57
CA LEU A 369 6.44 -0.56 3.65
C LEU A 369 6.67 -1.40 2.38
N LYS A 370 7.89 -1.55 1.86
CA LYS A 370 8.13 -2.47 0.73
C LYS A 370 7.64 -3.88 1.09
N ALA A 371 7.18 -4.64 0.09
CA ALA A 371 6.66 -6.01 0.26
C ALA A 371 7.56 -6.90 1.14
N ASP A 372 8.86 -6.80 0.91
CA ASP A 372 9.90 -7.50 1.67
C ASP A 372 9.90 -7.10 3.16
N ASP A 373 9.88 -5.81 3.45
CA ASP A 373 9.89 -5.29 4.83
C ASP A 373 8.60 -5.60 5.58
N ARG A 374 7.46 -5.60 4.88
CA ARG A 374 6.18 -6.08 5.43
C ARG A 374 6.25 -7.55 5.79
N LYS A 375 6.71 -8.37 4.85
CA LYS A 375 6.81 -9.81 5.09
C LYS A 375 7.77 -10.10 6.22
N ARG A 376 8.93 -9.43 6.24
CA ARG A 376 9.90 -9.49 7.34
C ARG A 376 9.25 -9.16 8.68
N HIS A 377 8.41 -8.12 8.73
CA HIS A 377 7.67 -7.75 9.93
C HIS A 377 6.69 -8.86 10.37
N ASP A 378 5.84 -9.35 9.46
CA ASP A 378 4.90 -10.44 9.74
C ASP A 378 5.60 -11.70 10.25
N LEU A 379 6.77 -12.00 9.65
CA LEU A 379 7.61 -13.11 10.07
C LEU A 379 8.15 -12.89 11.49
N ILE A 380 8.64 -11.68 11.81
CA ILE A 380 9.10 -11.32 13.16
C ILE A 380 7.96 -11.43 14.17
N GLU A 381 6.80 -10.84 13.90
CA GLU A 381 5.66 -10.85 14.82
C GLU A 381 5.17 -12.27 15.09
N SER A 382 5.08 -13.08 14.04
CA SER A 382 4.72 -14.51 14.15
C SER A 382 5.73 -15.25 15.03
N LEU A 383 7.03 -15.07 14.77
CA LEU A 383 8.09 -15.68 15.57
C LEU A 383 8.08 -15.22 17.03
N GLU A 384 7.81 -13.94 17.31
CA GLU A 384 7.69 -13.40 18.67
C GLU A 384 6.47 -13.98 19.40
N LYS A 385 5.34 -14.15 18.70
CA LYS A 385 4.14 -14.83 19.23
C LYS A 385 4.44 -16.29 19.56
N TYR A 386 5.10 -17.01 18.67
CA TYR A 386 5.51 -18.40 18.94
C TYR A 386 6.49 -18.46 20.11
N LEU A 387 7.49 -17.57 20.16
CA LEU A 387 8.45 -17.48 21.26
C LEU A 387 7.77 -17.20 22.60
N LYS A 388 6.73 -16.35 22.63
CA LYS A 388 5.90 -16.14 23.83
C LYS A 388 5.21 -17.43 24.27
N GLY A 389 4.64 -18.20 23.34
CA GLY A 389 4.06 -19.51 23.61
C GLY A 389 5.08 -20.51 24.16
N LEU A 390 6.28 -20.57 23.56
CA LEU A 390 7.41 -21.38 24.04
C LEU A 390 7.90 -20.96 25.44
N ASN A 391 7.79 -19.68 25.77
CA ASN A 391 8.16 -19.12 27.08
C ASN A 391 7.09 -19.29 28.17
N THR A 392 5.95 -19.92 27.87
CA THR A 392 4.91 -20.20 28.88
C THR A 392 5.50 -20.94 30.08
N GLY A 393 5.26 -20.44 31.29
CA GLY A 393 5.74 -21.00 32.55
C GLY A 393 4.61 -21.33 33.54
N HIS A 394 4.94 -21.99 34.64
CA HIS A 394 4.04 -22.15 35.77
C HIS A 394 3.91 -20.83 36.55
N ARG A 395 2.77 -20.61 37.22
CA ARG A 395 2.56 -19.44 38.11
C ARG A 395 3.48 -19.45 39.34
N PHE A 396 3.99 -20.62 39.75
CA PHE A 396 4.87 -20.79 40.90
C PHE A 396 5.98 -21.82 40.60
N GLY A 397 7.23 -21.49 40.91
CA GLY A 397 8.40 -22.36 40.79
C GLY A 397 9.29 -22.11 39.55
N ALA A 398 10.60 -22.27 39.71
CA ALA A 398 11.59 -22.18 38.63
C ALA A 398 11.70 -23.53 37.90
N HIS A 399 11.15 -23.63 36.68
CA HIS A 399 11.38 -24.78 35.81
C HIS A 399 12.61 -24.57 34.93
N LYS A 400 13.49 -25.58 34.87
CA LYS A 400 14.56 -25.64 33.88
C LYS A 400 13.99 -26.14 32.55
N ASP A 401 14.21 -25.39 31.48
CA ASP A 401 13.90 -25.84 30.13
C ASP A 401 14.73 -27.07 29.79
N THR A 402 14.13 -28.04 29.09
CA THR A 402 14.88 -29.14 28.47
C THR A 402 15.81 -28.58 27.41
N ASP A 403 16.88 -29.31 27.09
CA ASP A 403 17.88 -28.81 26.15
C ASP A 403 17.28 -28.52 24.77
N GLU A 404 16.32 -29.31 24.29
CA GLU A 404 15.63 -29.08 23.01
C GLU A 404 14.78 -27.81 23.05
N MET A 405 14.12 -27.53 24.17
CA MET A 405 13.34 -26.30 24.34
C MET A 405 14.27 -25.09 24.39
N ARG A 406 15.43 -25.21 25.05
CA ARG A 406 16.44 -24.15 25.08
C ARG A 406 17.00 -23.88 23.68
N THR A 407 17.37 -24.92 22.94
CA THR A 407 17.85 -24.82 21.57
C THR A 407 16.79 -24.20 20.66
N LEU A 408 15.54 -24.68 20.73
CA LEU A 408 14.43 -24.12 19.95
C LEU A 408 14.24 -22.63 20.22
N LYS A 409 14.14 -22.21 21.49
CA LYS A 409 14.01 -20.79 21.87
C LYS A 409 15.17 -19.95 21.36
N ASN A 410 16.40 -20.45 21.47
CA ASN A 410 17.58 -19.74 21.01
C ASN A 410 17.57 -19.59 19.49
N LYS A 411 17.21 -20.65 18.75
CA LYS A 411 17.11 -20.59 17.29
C LYS A 411 15.98 -19.64 16.85
N THR A 412 14.83 -19.64 17.52
CA THR A 412 13.77 -18.66 17.26
C THR A 412 14.27 -17.22 17.43
N LYS A 413 15.03 -16.92 18.51
CA LYS A 413 15.64 -15.60 18.73
C LYS A 413 16.67 -15.25 17.66
N GLU A 414 17.49 -16.22 17.26
CA GLU A 414 18.49 -16.04 16.20
C GLU A 414 17.84 -15.65 14.88
N VAL A 415 16.77 -16.34 14.46
CA VAL A 415 16.02 -15.99 13.24
C VAL A 415 15.39 -14.60 13.35
N ILE A 416 14.79 -14.26 14.50
CA ILE A 416 14.27 -12.91 14.76
C ILE A 416 15.38 -11.86 14.60
N ASN A 417 16.56 -12.11 15.16
CA ASN A 417 17.69 -11.19 15.07
C ASN A 417 18.24 -11.10 13.65
N LEU A 418 18.32 -12.21 12.92
CA LEU A 418 18.74 -12.25 11.53
C LEU A 418 17.84 -11.35 10.67
N LEU A 419 16.51 -11.49 10.83
CA LEU A 419 15.51 -10.64 10.18
C LEU A 419 15.66 -9.17 10.58
N LYS A 420 15.91 -8.87 11.86
CA LYS A 420 16.06 -7.49 12.35
C LYS A 420 17.35 -6.81 11.89
N ASN A 421 18.45 -7.55 11.75
CA ASN A 421 19.79 -7.01 11.54
C ASN A 421 20.25 -6.96 10.08
N ASN A 422 19.59 -7.68 9.17
CA ASN A 422 19.96 -7.73 7.73
C ASN A 422 18.83 -7.15 6.88
N ARG A 423 18.49 -5.88 7.12
CA ARG A 423 17.37 -5.19 6.46
C ARG A 423 17.71 -4.72 5.05
N ASP A 424 18.98 -4.45 4.80
CA ASP A 424 19.53 -4.12 3.49
C ASP A 424 19.49 -5.30 2.51
N LYS A 425 19.17 -6.50 2.99
CA LYS A 425 19.11 -7.73 2.20
C LYS A 425 17.68 -8.18 2.04
N ASN A 426 17.19 -8.27 0.80
CA ASN A 426 15.88 -8.85 0.51
C ASN A 426 15.78 -10.28 1.11
N ILE A 427 14.72 -10.56 1.90
CA ILE A 427 14.59 -11.86 2.59
C ILE A 427 14.47 -13.04 1.61
N TYR A 428 14.09 -12.75 0.38
CA TYR A 428 13.89 -13.72 -0.68
C TYR A 428 15.15 -13.96 -1.52
N GLU A 429 16.10 -13.03 -1.49
CA GLU A 429 17.33 -13.10 -2.29
C GLU A 429 18.51 -13.69 -1.54
N ASP A 430 18.51 -13.56 -0.22
CA ASP A 430 19.60 -14.00 0.62
C ASP A 430 19.30 -15.38 1.23
N GLU A 431 20.05 -16.38 0.76
CA GLU A 431 19.92 -17.78 1.18
C GLU A 431 20.04 -17.97 2.70
N ARG A 432 20.70 -17.04 3.41
CA ARG A 432 20.82 -17.07 4.87
C ARG A 432 19.45 -17.10 5.55
N PHE A 433 18.45 -16.39 5.03
CA PHE A 433 17.10 -16.43 5.59
C PHE A 433 16.45 -17.80 5.37
N ALA A 434 16.51 -18.33 4.15
CA ALA A 434 15.93 -19.64 3.85
C ALA A 434 16.55 -20.77 4.69
N ASN A 435 17.87 -20.73 4.86
CA ASN A 435 18.60 -21.68 5.70
C ASN A 435 18.20 -21.54 7.18
N ALA A 436 18.11 -20.31 7.70
CA ALA A 436 17.74 -20.07 9.08
C ALA A 436 16.32 -20.58 9.42
N PHE A 437 15.36 -20.41 8.52
CA PHE A 437 14.00 -20.97 8.66
C PHE A 437 13.96 -22.49 8.53
N ALA A 438 14.78 -23.07 7.65
CA ALA A 438 14.90 -24.52 7.52
C ALA A 438 15.45 -25.16 8.81
N GLU A 439 16.51 -24.57 9.37
CA GLU A 439 17.10 -25.01 10.64
C GLU A 439 16.12 -24.85 11.81
N LEU A 440 15.38 -23.73 11.88
CA LEU A 440 14.34 -23.54 12.88
C LEU A 440 13.26 -24.63 12.78
N GLY A 441 12.83 -24.98 11.57
CA GLY A 441 11.91 -26.09 11.34
C GLY A 441 12.45 -27.44 11.82
N GLN A 442 13.75 -27.70 11.64
CA GLN A 442 14.39 -28.92 12.14
C GLN A 442 14.40 -28.98 13.68
N GLU A 443 14.80 -27.89 14.35
CA GLU A 443 14.81 -27.82 15.82
C GLU A 443 13.40 -27.95 16.41
N THR A 444 12.40 -27.37 15.73
CA THR A 444 11.01 -27.47 16.16
C THR A 444 10.51 -28.91 16.05
N ASN A 445 10.81 -29.61 14.95
CA ASN A 445 10.49 -31.03 14.78
C ASN A 445 11.20 -31.92 15.80
N LYS A 446 12.48 -31.66 16.12
CA LYS A 446 13.22 -32.38 17.17
C LYS A 446 12.49 -32.29 18.51
N TYR A 447 12.03 -31.08 18.89
CA TYR A 447 11.26 -30.89 20.12
C TYR A 447 9.93 -31.67 20.10
N ILE A 448 9.14 -31.55 19.03
CA ILE A 448 7.84 -32.24 18.89
C ILE A 448 8.03 -33.76 18.99
N ASN A 449 8.95 -34.31 18.22
CA ASN A 449 9.23 -35.76 18.19
C ASN A 449 9.69 -36.25 19.55
N LYS A 450 10.55 -35.49 20.25
CA LYS A 450 11.00 -35.89 21.59
C LYS A 450 9.87 -35.86 22.63
N LYS A 451 8.90 -34.95 22.52
CA LYS A 451 7.70 -34.94 23.38
C LYS A 451 6.74 -36.09 23.06
N ARG A 452 6.66 -36.51 21.80
CA ARG A 452 5.80 -37.62 21.35
C ARG A 452 6.41 -39.00 21.58
N ALA A 453 7.74 -39.12 21.58
CA ALA A 453 8.43 -40.41 21.52
C ALA A 453 8.00 -41.43 22.60
N LYS A 454 7.74 -40.98 23.83
CA LYS A 454 7.27 -41.87 24.90
C LYS A 454 5.85 -42.38 24.62
N TYR A 455 4.94 -41.48 24.27
CA TYR A 455 3.55 -41.81 23.92
C TYR A 455 3.48 -42.69 22.68
N GLU A 456 4.30 -42.41 21.67
CA GLU A 456 4.39 -43.19 20.44
C GLU A 456 4.78 -44.64 20.72
N ARG A 457 5.80 -44.89 21.57
CA ARG A 457 6.22 -46.24 21.96
C ARG A 457 5.11 -46.98 22.71
N GLU A 458 4.44 -46.30 23.64
CA GLU A 458 3.34 -46.88 24.43
C GLU A 458 2.13 -47.20 23.54
N LEU A 459 1.76 -46.29 22.64
CA LEU A 459 0.66 -46.46 21.70
C LEU A 459 0.94 -47.57 20.69
N ARG A 460 2.17 -47.68 20.19
CA ARG A 460 2.56 -48.72 19.23
C ARG A 460 2.50 -50.11 19.85
N ARG A 461 2.96 -50.26 21.09
CA ARG A 461 2.80 -51.51 21.87
C ARG A 461 1.34 -51.88 22.11
N LYS A 462 0.44 -50.90 22.13
CA LYS A 462 -0.99 -51.11 22.41
C LYS A 462 -1.81 -51.44 21.16
N LEU A 463 -1.46 -50.85 20.02
CA LEU A 463 -2.27 -50.90 18.79
C LEU A 463 -1.67 -51.77 17.67
N ILE A 464 -0.37 -52.06 17.71
CA ILE A 464 0.29 -52.88 16.68
C ILE A 464 0.66 -54.23 17.26
N ASN A 465 0.06 -55.29 16.70
CA ASN A 465 0.49 -56.65 16.98
C ASN A 465 1.68 -57.02 16.07
N PRO A 466 2.86 -57.33 16.62
CA PRO A 466 4.04 -57.67 15.82
C PRO A 466 3.89 -58.96 15.00
N ASP A 467 2.94 -59.83 15.34
CA ASP A 467 2.72 -61.12 14.66
C ASP A 467 1.88 -61.00 13.38
N ILE A 468 1.36 -59.80 13.07
CA ILE A 468 0.55 -59.52 11.88
C ILE A 468 1.42 -58.86 10.81
N ASP A 469 1.39 -59.39 9.58
CA ASP A 469 2.08 -58.79 8.43
C ASP A 469 1.63 -57.33 8.22
N PRO A 470 2.54 -56.33 8.28
CA PRO A 470 2.24 -54.92 8.06
C PRO A 470 1.57 -54.61 6.71
N ASN A 471 1.80 -55.44 5.70
CA ASN A 471 1.24 -55.25 4.36
C ASN A 471 -0.16 -55.87 4.18
N SER A 472 -0.60 -56.69 5.14
CA SER A 472 -1.94 -57.26 5.15
C SER A 472 -3.02 -56.18 5.37
N LYS A 473 -4.28 -56.51 5.04
CA LYS A 473 -5.43 -55.60 5.25
C LYS A 473 -5.57 -55.20 6.73
N GLU A 474 -5.29 -56.14 7.64
CA GLU A 474 -5.35 -55.91 9.09
C GLU A 474 -4.14 -55.10 9.58
N GLY A 475 -2.93 -55.38 9.07
CA GLY A 475 -1.72 -54.58 9.36
C GLY A 475 -1.87 -53.11 8.94
N LYS A 476 -2.41 -52.85 7.74
CA LYS A 476 -2.72 -51.48 7.26
C LYS A 476 -3.79 -50.79 8.10
N LYS A 477 -4.77 -51.53 8.63
CA LYS A 477 -5.82 -51.00 9.51
C LYS A 477 -5.23 -50.60 10.87
N GLN A 478 -4.40 -51.46 11.47
CA GLN A 478 -3.70 -51.16 12.72
C GLN A 478 -2.77 -49.96 12.58
N GLU A 479 -2.04 -49.84 11.47
CA GLU A 479 -1.18 -48.68 11.22
C GLU A 479 -2.02 -47.40 11.03
N ARG A 480 -3.16 -47.45 10.33
CA ARG A 480 -4.08 -46.29 10.23
C ARG A 480 -4.64 -45.86 11.59
N GLU A 481 -5.02 -46.81 12.42
CA GLU A 481 -5.53 -46.55 13.78
C GLU A 481 -4.45 -45.96 14.68
N PHE A 482 -3.24 -46.52 14.64
CA PHE A 482 -2.05 -45.97 15.30
C PHE A 482 -1.78 -44.52 14.87
N GLN A 483 -1.77 -44.23 13.57
CA GLN A 483 -1.54 -42.88 13.06
C GLN A 483 -2.66 -41.90 13.46
N ASN A 484 -3.92 -42.35 13.48
CA ASN A 484 -5.05 -41.52 13.90
C ASN A 484 -4.99 -41.16 15.40
N GLU A 485 -4.63 -42.12 16.26
CA GLU A 485 -4.46 -41.89 17.70
C GLU A 485 -3.19 -41.09 18.02
N LEU A 486 -2.11 -41.30 17.26
CA LEU A 486 -0.87 -40.53 17.41
C LEU A 486 -1.09 -39.04 17.12
N LYS A 487 -1.93 -38.72 16.11
CA LYS A 487 -2.32 -37.33 15.76
C LYS A 487 -3.05 -36.60 16.89
N LYS A 488 -3.75 -37.31 17.78
CA LYS A 488 -4.50 -36.74 18.90
C LYS A 488 -3.64 -36.41 20.13
N PHE A 489 -2.35 -36.76 20.11
CA PHE A 489 -1.45 -36.54 21.25
C PHE A 489 -1.39 -35.07 21.67
N LYS A 490 -1.57 -34.84 22.98
CA LYS A 490 -1.28 -33.58 23.65
C LYS A 490 -0.53 -33.85 24.96
N PRO A 491 0.44 -33.01 25.36
CA PRO A 491 1.06 -33.12 26.67
C PRO A 491 0.04 -33.00 27.81
N GLY A 492 0.30 -33.66 28.94
CA GLY A 492 -0.64 -33.69 30.07
C GLY A 492 -0.75 -32.40 30.89
N THR A 493 0.19 -31.45 30.74
CA THR A 493 0.19 -30.20 31.52
C THR A 493 -0.25 -29.00 30.67
N LYS A 494 -0.94 -28.02 31.26
CA LYS A 494 -1.36 -26.78 30.57
C LYS A 494 -0.17 -26.04 29.94
N MET A 495 0.95 -25.95 30.66
CA MET A 495 2.20 -25.38 30.14
C MET A 495 2.76 -26.22 28.98
N GLY A 496 2.78 -27.54 29.13
CA GLY A 496 3.26 -28.46 28.10
C GLY A 496 2.42 -28.36 26.82
N GLN A 497 1.10 -28.26 26.94
CA GLN A 497 0.17 -28.03 25.83
C GLN A 497 0.47 -26.71 25.13
N ALA A 498 0.53 -25.59 25.85
CA ALA A 498 0.82 -24.28 25.25
C ALA A 498 2.16 -24.26 24.49
N ARG A 499 3.21 -24.88 25.05
CA ARG A 499 4.52 -24.99 24.39
C ARG A 499 4.48 -25.92 23.17
N TYR A 500 3.73 -27.00 23.23
CA TYR A 500 3.59 -27.97 22.15
C TYR A 500 2.73 -27.43 21.00
N ASP A 501 1.64 -26.74 21.31
CA ASP A 501 0.80 -26.06 20.33
C ASP A 501 1.60 -24.96 19.61
N ALA A 502 2.36 -24.14 20.36
CA ALA A 502 3.26 -23.14 19.76
C ALA A 502 4.31 -23.78 18.84
N ALA A 503 4.87 -24.94 19.21
CA ALA A 503 5.81 -25.66 18.36
C ALA A 503 5.16 -26.24 17.09
N ASN A 504 3.95 -26.80 17.17
CA ASN A 504 3.24 -27.30 15.99
C ASN A 504 2.93 -26.19 14.98
N GLU A 505 2.45 -25.04 15.48
CA GLU A 505 2.24 -23.86 14.64
C GLU A 505 3.54 -23.37 14.02
N LEU A 506 4.63 -23.35 14.80
CA LEU A 506 5.95 -22.94 14.32
C LEU A 506 6.51 -23.86 13.23
N VAL A 507 6.31 -25.18 13.30
CA VAL A 507 6.69 -26.11 12.21
C VAL A 507 5.92 -25.79 10.94
N LYS A 508 4.60 -25.61 11.04
CA LYS A 508 3.74 -25.29 9.91
C LYS A 508 4.20 -23.99 9.25
N PHE A 509 4.44 -22.97 10.06
CA PHE A 509 4.96 -21.67 9.65
C PHE A 509 6.33 -21.76 8.95
N CYS A 510 7.28 -22.52 9.48
CA CYS A 510 8.60 -22.69 8.84
C CYS A 510 8.47 -23.41 7.49
N LYS A 511 7.58 -24.40 7.37
CA LYS A 511 7.31 -25.11 6.12
C LYS A 511 6.70 -24.19 5.07
N GLU A 512 5.69 -23.41 5.44
CA GLU A 512 5.04 -22.43 4.57
C GLU A 512 6.05 -21.37 4.08
N THR A 513 6.88 -20.86 4.99
CA THR A 513 7.91 -19.86 4.67
C THR A 513 8.97 -20.42 3.72
N LYS A 514 9.42 -21.67 3.93
CA LYS A 514 10.38 -22.33 3.02
C LYS A 514 9.82 -22.51 1.62
N THR A 515 8.57 -22.97 1.49
CA THR A 515 7.90 -23.07 0.19
C THR A 515 7.80 -21.70 -0.47
N HIS A 516 7.47 -20.67 0.31
CA HIS A 516 7.40 -19.31 -0.19
C HIS A 516 8.75 -18.81 -0.72
N PHE A 517 9.85 -18.99 0.02
CA PHE A 517 11.20 -18.64 -0.44
C PHE A 517 11.62 -19.39 -1.71
N LYS A 518 11.33 -20.70 -1.78
CA LYS A 518 11.62 -21.49 -2.98
C LYS A 518 10.90 -20.93 -4.21
N ASN A 519 9.60 -20.68 -4.09
CA ASN A 519 8.81 -20.11 -5.17
C ASN A 519 9.37 -18.74 -5.58
N GLN A 520 9.72 -17.87 -4.62
CA GLN A 520 10.30 -16.54 -4.87
C GLN A 520 11.63 -16.57 -5.63
N ASN A 521 12.49 -17.55 -5.39
CA ASN A 521 13.74 -17.69 -6.12
C ASN A 521 13.52 -18.19 -7.57
N GLU A 522 12.55 -19.10 -7.78
CA GLU A 522 12.11 -19.54 -9.10
C GLU A 522 11.45 -18.40 -9.89
N TYR A 523 10.65 -17.56 -9.22
CA TYR A 523 10.06 -16.35 -9.76
C TYR A 523 11.12 -15.34 -10.23
N ARG A 524 12.15 -15.06 -9.43
CA ARG A 524 13.20 -14.06 -9.72
C ARG A 524 13.92 -14.31 -11.05
N THR A 525 14.30 -15.55 -11.33
CA THR A 525 15.00 -15.91 -12.58
C THR A 525 14.12 -15.61 -13.80
N LYS A 526 12.81 -15.85 -13.66
CA LYS A 526 11.79 -15.58 -14.67
C LYS A 526 11.38 -14.09 -14.72
N TRP A 527 11.55 -13.34 -13.63
CA TRP A 527 11.18 -11.92 -13.51
C TRP A 527 12.12 -10.99 -14.26
N LYS A 528 13.43 -11.30 -14.25
CA LYS A 528 14.43 -10.50 -14.95
C LYS A 528 14.12 -10.39 -16.44
N GLU A 529 13.68 -11.48 -17.06
CA GLU A 529 13.29 -11.51 -18.48
C GLU A 529 12.12 -10.55 -18.81
N TYR A 530 11.23 -10.27 -17.86
CA TYR A 530 10.08 -9.37 -18.07
C TYR A 530 10.42 -7.92 -17.83
N THR A 531 11.19 -7.63 -16.77
CA THR A 531 11.72 -6.28 -16.55
C THR A 531 12.62 -5.86 -17.70
N ASP A 532 13.41 -6.78 -18.26
CA ASP A 532 14.27 -6.53 -19.42
C ASP A 532 13.45 -6.25 -20.69
N LYS A 533 12.20 -6.74 -20.77
CA LYS A 533 11.22 -6.43 -21.83
C LYS A 533 10.37 -5.17 -21.53
N GLY A 534 10.61 -4.47 -20.43
CA GLY A 534 9.92 -3.22 -20.08
C GLY A 534 8.58 -3.39 -19.34
N TYR A 535 8.22 -4.60 -18.92
CA TYR A 535 6.96 -4.86 -18.20
C TYR A 535 7.10 -4.62 -16.70
N LYS A 536 6.05 -4.06 -16.08
CA LYS A 536 5.92 -3.94 -14.62
C LYS A 536 5.50 -5.28 -14.02
N LEU A 537 5.91 -5.54 -12.78
CA LEU A 537 5.53 -6.73 -12.01
C LEU A 537 4.92 -6.29 -10.70
N VAL A 538 3.83 -6.94 -10.30
CA VAL A 538 3.12 -6.68 -9.05
C VAL A 538 2.79 -8.02 -8.39
N ARG A 539 2.79 -8.09 -7.05
CA ARG A 539 2.40 -9.28 -6.31
C ARG A 539 0.99 -9.15 -5.78
N MET A 540 0.25 -10.26 -5.66
CA MET A 540 -1.07 -10.21 -5.01
C MET A 540 -0.99 -9.70 -3.57
N ASP A 541 0.08 -10.01 -2.84
CA ASP A 541 0.26 -9.50 -1.47
C ASP A 541 0.45 -7.98 -1.45
N ASP A 542 0.99 -7.39 -2.53
CA ASP A 542 1.11 -5.93 -2.65
C ASP A 542 -0.25 -5.29 -2.90
N LEU A 543 -1.05 -5.88 -3.77
CA LEU A 543 -2.43 -5.45 -4.03
C LEU A 543 -3.29 -5.53 -2.78
N LYS A 544 -3.19 -6.63 -2.02
CA LYS A 544 -3.88 -6.80 -0.72
C LYS A 544 -3.43 -5.81 0.33
N TYR A 545 -2.16 -5.44 0.33
CA TYR A 545 -1.66 -4.51 1.33
C TYR A 545 -2.17 -3.08 1.06
N GLU A 546 -2.17 -2.67 -0.19
CA GLU A 546 -2.72 -1.36 -0.57
C GLU A 546 -4.25 -1.31 -0.52
N ALA A 547 -4.92 -2.44 -0.28
CA ALA A 547 -6.36 -2.52 -0.15
C ALA A 547 -6.80 -1.96 1.22
N VAL A 548 -7.64 -0.93 1.21
CA VAL A 548 -8.22 -0.40 2.46
C VAL A 548 -9.26 -1.36 3.00
N ARG A 549 -9.98 -2.05 2.09
CA ARG A 549 -11.04 -3.01 2.38
C ARG A 549 -10.79 -4.33 1.66
N PRO A 550 -11.34 -5.46 2.16
CA PRO A 550 -11.03 -6.80 1.64
C PRO A 550 -11.29 -6.99 0.15
N TYR A 551 -12.27 -6.26 -0.42
CA TYR A 551 -12.66 -6.36 -1.82
C TYR A 551 -11.83 -5.46 -2.75
N ASP A 552 -11.14 -4.42 -2.24
CA ASP A 552 -10.30 -3.54 -3.07
C ASP A 552 -9.17 -4.32 -3.75
N ASN A 553 -8.68 -5.39 -3.12
CA ASN A 553 -7.70 -6.27 -3.75
C ASN A 553 -8.25 -6.86 -5.06
N GLY A 554 -9.49 -7.37 -5.04
CA GLY A 554 -10.12 -7.95 -6.22
C GLY A 554 -10.34 -6.90 -7.32
N VAL A 555 -10.72 -5.68 -6.94
CA VAL A 555 -10.87 -4.56 -7.89
C VAL A 555 -9.53 -4.21 -8.54
N LYS A 556 -8.46 -4.07 -7.75
CA LYS A 556 -7.12 -3.77 -8.28
C LYS A 556 -6.59 -4.89 -9.17
N GLU A 557 -6.85 -6.14 -8.78
CA GLU A 557 -6.48 -7.33 -9.53
C GLU A 557 -7.15 -7.35 -10.91
N ILE A 558 -8.45 -7.03 -10.98
CA ILE A 558 -9.20 -6.89 -12.23
C ILE A 558 -8.65 -5.72 -13.06
N LEU A 559 -8.64 -4.51 -12.52
CA LEU A 559 -8.30 -3.29 -13.25
C LEU A 559 -6.85 -3.27 -13.75
N ASN A 560 -5.93 -3.98 -13.08
CA ASN A 560 -4.54 -4.08 -13.52
C ASN A 560 -4.40 -4.58 -14.97
N TYR A 561 -5.17 -5.59 -15.38
CA TYR A 561 -5.11 -6.12 -16.75
C TYR A 561 -5.70 -5.17 -17.80
N TYR A 562 -6.47 -4.18 -17.38
CA TYR A 562 -7.09 -3.16 -18.24
C TYR A 562 -6.31 -1.85 -18.28
N SER A 563 -5.24 -1.71 -17.50
CA SER A 563 -4.43 -0.49 -17.44
C SER A 563 -3.63 -0.21 -18.72
N LYS A 564 -3.04 0.98 -18.85
CA LYS A 564 -2.19 1.34 -19.99
C LYS A 564 -0.89 0.59 -19.95
N THR A 565 -0.35 0.43 -18.75
CA THR A 565 0.86 -0.36 -18.49
C THR A 565 0.58 -1.52 -17.52
N PRO A 566 -0.12 -2.59 -17.98
CA PRO A 566 -0.46 -3.73 -17.11
C PRO A 566 0.78 -4.33 -16.47
N ALA A 567 0.67 -4.65 -15.19
CA ALA A 567 1.69 -5.40 -14.50
C ALA A 567 1.36 -6.89 -14.51
N LEU A 568 2.37 -7.74 -14.68
CA LEU A 568 2.18 -9.17 -14.52
C LEU A 568 2.05 -9.51 -13.03
N ILE A 569 0.96 -10.18 -12.67
CA ILE A 569 0.78 -10.74 -11.32
C ILE A 569 1.42 -12.13 -11.28
N GLY A 570 2.57 -12.25 -10.62
CA GLY A 570 3.37 -13.49 -10.64
C GLY A 570 2.59 -14.71 -10.11
N GLU A 571 1.79 -14.52 -9.07
CA GLU A 571 0.94 -15.57 -8.49
C GLU A 571 -0.12 -16.08 -9.49
N HIS A 572 -0.55 -15.25 -10.44
CA HIS A 572 -1.54 -15.66 -11.45
C HIS A 572 -0.98 -16.70 -12.39
N ARG A 573 0.33 -16.68 -12.66
CA ARG A 573 0.97 -17.70 -13.48
C ARG A 573 1.27 -18.97 -12.71
N ASP A 574 1.99 -18.85 -11.60
CA ASP A 574 2.64 -20.03 -11.01
C ASP A 574 1.78 -20.71 -9.93
N LEU A 575 0.80 -20.01 -9.31
CA LEU A 575 -0.14 -20.63 -8.36
C LEU A 575 -1.49 -20.91 -9.00
N LYS A 576 -1.99 -19.96 -9.79
CA LYS A 576 -3.31 -20.03 -10.41
C LYS A 576 -3.29 -20.63 -11.81
N MET A 577 -2.12 -20.71 -12.46
CA MET A 577 -1.99 -21.10 -13.88
C MET A 577 -2.91 -20.31 -14.80
N PHE A 578 -3.32 -19.10 -14.43
CA PHE A 578 -4.30 -18.28 -15.14
C PHE A 578 -3.71 -17.62 -16.41
N VAL A 579 -2.41 -17.31 -16.38
CA VAL A 579 -1.70 -16.58 -17.43
C VAL A 579 -0.36 -17.22 -17.74
N THR A 580 -0.01 -17.30 -19.03
CA THR A 580 1.34 -17.62 -19.48
C THR A 580 2.08 -16.35 -19.87
N PHE A 581 3.38 -16.50 -20.11
CA PHE A 581 4.18 -15.41 -20.59
C PHE A 581 3.73 -14.89 -21.96
N ASP A 582 3.55 -15.81 -22.91
CA ASP A 582 3.17 -15.46 -24.28
C ASP A 582 1.77 -14.84 -24.32
N SER A 583 0.82 -15.33 -23.51
CA SER A 583 -0.52 -14.76 -23.49
C SER A 583 -0.62 -13.42 -22.80
N PHE A 584 0.20 -13.17 -21.76
CA PHE A 584 0.33 -11.83 -21.20
C PHE A 584 0.87 -10.85 -22.25
N ASP A 585 1.93 -11.22 -22.96
CA ASP A 585 2.56 -10.36 -23.97
C ASP A 585 1.58 -10.00 -25.11
N LYS A 586 0.80 -10.98 -25.58
CA LYS A 586 -0.21 -10.79 -26.63
C LYS A 586 -1.39 -9.92 -26.19
N ALA A 587 -1.85 -10.05 -24.95
CA ALA A 587 -3.05 -9.38 -24.44
C ALA A 587 -2.77 -8.01 -23.78
N CYS A 588 -1.61 -7.88 -23.13
CA CYS A 588 -1.31 -6.82 -22.16
C CYS A 588 -0.16 -5.90 -22.59
N LYS A 589 0.12 -5.81 -23.90
CA LYS A 589 1.12 -4.89 -24.45
C LYS A 589 0.86 -3.45 -23.96
N PRO A 590 1.88 -2.66 -23.57
CA PRO A 590 1.69 -1.30 -23.12
C PRO A 590 1.10 -0.41 -24.21
N LEU A 591 0.20 0.50 -23.83
CA LEU A 591 -0.39 1.49 -24.72
C LEU A 591 -0.01 2.89 -24.26
N GLU A 592 0.45 3.73 -25.19
CA GLU A 592 0.70 5.14 -24.93
C GLU A 592 -0.61 5.92 -24.98
N CYS A 593 -0.91 6.63 -23.89
CA CYS A 593 -2.01 7.60 -23.81
C CYS A 593 -1.62 8.67 -22.77
N ASN A 594 -1.11 9.80 -23.25
CA ASN A 594 -0.50 10.86 -22.43
C ASN A 594 -1.54 11.68 -21.67
N GLY A 595 -1.25 12.12 -20.44
CA GLY A 595 -2.15 13.00 -19.68
C GLY A 595 -3.42 12.34 -19.12
N VAL A 596 -3.52 11.01 -19.16
CA VAL A 596 -4.58 10.22 -18.49
C VAL A 596 -3.93 9.40 -17.38
N SER A 597 -4.59 9.21 -16.23
CA SER A 597 -4.06 8.33 -15.18
C SER A 597 -4.16 6.83 -15.57
N GLU A 598 -3.44 5.94 -14.88
CA GLU A 598 -3.59 4.48 -15.10
C GLU A 598 -4.98 4.00 -14.67
N GLU A 599 -5.49 4.52 -13.56
CA GLU A 599 -6.81 4.17 -13.04
C GLU A 599 -7.92 4.58 -14.00
N ASP A 600 -7.92 5.83 -14.47
CA ASP A 600 -8.93 6.33 -15.41
C ASP A 600 -8.98 5.52 -16.70
N PHE A 601 -7.81 5.22 -17.27
CA PHE A 601 -7.74 4.37 -18.45
C PHE A 601 -8.29 2.97 -18.17
N SER A 602 -7.89 2.35 -17.05
CA SER A 602 -8.34 1.01 -16.69
C SER A 602 -9.86 0.93 -16.50
N LEU A 603 -10.48 1.99 -15.97
CA LEU A 603 -11.93 2.08 -15.80
C LEU A 603 -12.66 2.16 -17.13
N VAL A 604 -12.19 3.00 -18.06
CA VAL A 604 -12.78 3.10 -19.41
C VAL A 604 -12.58 1.81 -20.21
N ALA A 605 -11.41 1.17 -20.09
CA ALA A 605 -11.13 -0.12 -20.71
C ALA A 605 -12.01 -1.24 -20.12
N TYR A 606 -12.20 -1.28 -18.80
CA TYR A 606 -13.10 -2.24 -18.17
C TYR A 606 -14.56 -2.00 -18.59
N ALA A 607 -15.03 -0.75 -18.58
CA ALA A 607 -16.36 -0.37 -19.06
C ALA A 607 -16.58 -0.78 -20.52
N SER A 608 -15.54 -0.73 -21.35
CA SER A 608 -15.60 -1.19 -22.74
C SER A 608 -15.84 -2.70 -22.87
N VAL A 609 -15.35 -3.52 -21.93
CA VAL A 609 -15.63 -4.98 -21.89
C VAL A 609 -17.04 -5.29 -21.40
N LEU A 610 -17.63 -4.39 -20.61
CA LEU A 610 -19.02 -4.56 -20.17
C LEU A 610 -20.01 -4.47 -21.35
N ASP A 611 -19.64 -3.76 -22.42
CA ASP A 611 -20.36 -3.71 -23.69
C ASP A 611 -20.15 -4.99 -24.53
N GLY A 612 -20.90 -6.04 -24.17
CA GLY A 612 -20.83 -7.36 -24.82
C GLY A 612 -21.11 -7.35 -26.33
N SER A 613 -21.78 -6.32 -26.84
CA SER A 613 -22.08 -6.14 -28.27
C SER A 613 -20.83 -5.87 -29.13
N LYS A 614 -19.71 -5.51 -28.49
CA LYS A 614 -18.46 -5.15 -29.16
C LYS A 614 -17.39 -6.25 -29.06
N VAL A 615 -17.73 -7.38 -28.46
CA VAL A 615 -16.86 -8.56 -28.47
C VAL A 615 -17.00 -9.28 -29.82
N ASP A 616 -15.88 -9.71 -30.39
CA ASP A 616 -15.84 -10.42 -31.67
C ASP A 616 -16.73 -11.67 -31.65
N ALA A 617 -17.75 -11.67 -32.51
CA ALA A 617 -18.73 -12.74 -32.62
C ALA A 617 -18.10 -14.05 -33.14
N ASP A 618 -17.09 -13.97 -34.01
CA ASP A 618 -16.41 -15.15 -34.54
C ASP A 618 -15.59 -15.83 -33.45
N PHE A 619 -14.93 -15.03 -32.60
CA PHE A 619 -14.25 -15.52 -31.40
C PHE A 619 -15.21 -16.22 -30.44
N ILE A 620 -16.30 -15.55 -30.05
CA ILE A 620 -17.28 -16.09 -29.09
C ILE A 620 -17.91 -17.38 -29.63
N ASN A 621 -18.34 -17.39 -30.89
CA ASN A 621 -19.00 -18.54 -31.48
C ASN A 621 -18.06 -19.72 -31.73
N GLY A 622 -16.79 -19.45 -32.02
CA GLY A 622 -15.77 -20.48 -32.20
C GLY A 622 -15.35 -21.13 -30.89
N MET A 623 -15.11 -20.32 -29.85
CA MET A 623 -14.60 -20.81 -28.56
C MET A 623 -15.70 -21.42 -27.68
N TYR A 624 -16.90 -20.84 -27.73
CA TYR A 624 -18.05 -21.26 -26.93
C TYR A 624 -19.24 -21.54 -27.86
N PRO A 625 -19.18 -22.66 -28.63
CA PRO A 625 -20.26 -23.00 -29.55
C PRO A 625 -21.54 -23.28 -28.76
N THR A 626 -22.65 -22.73 -29.25
CA THR A 626 -23.98 -22.98 -28.70
C THR A 626 -24.88 -23.60 -29.75
N LYS A 627 -25.86 -24.38 -29.30
CA LYS A 627 -26.87 -25.00 -30.18
C LYS A 627 -28.28 -24.45 -29.94
N ASP A 628 -28.51 -23.86 -28.77
CA ASP A 628 -29.78 -23.18 -28.47
C ASP A 628 -29.90 -21.89 -29.31
N PRO A 629 -30.94 -21.76 -30.16
CA PRO A 629 -31.15 -20.60 -31.01
C PRO A 629 -31.57 -19.34 -30.25
N ASP A 630 -32.02 -19.47 -28.99
CA ASP A 630 -32.42 -18.33 -28.15
C ASP A 630 -31.20 -17.59 -27.55
N ILE A 631 -30.00 -18.18 -27.61
CA ILE A 631 -28.79 -17.60 -27.03
C ILE A 631 -28.16 -16.59 -28.00
N THR A 632 -28.13 -15.32 -27.61
CA THR A 632 -27.52 -14.26 -28.42
C THR A 632 -26.01 -14.17 -28.22
N PRO A 633 -25.24 -13.58 -29.15
CA PRO A 633 -23.82 -13.30 -28.94
C PRO A 633 -23.53 -12.45 -27.69
N GLU A 634 -24.42 -11.51 -27.35
CA GLU A 634 -24.27 -10.66 -26.15
C GLU A 634 -24.40 -11.48 -24.86
N ASP A 635 -25.33 -12.44 -24.80
CA ASP A 635 -25.48 -13.35 -23.65
C ASP A 635 -24.23 -14.20 -23.44
N LYS A 636 -23.65 -14.71 -24.53
CA LYS A 636 -22.39 -15.45 -24.49
C LYS A 636 -21.24 -14.56 -24.02
N ALA A 637 -21.14 -13.33 -24.53
CA ALA A 637 -20.11 -12.37 -24.15
C ALA A 637 -20.16 -12.06 -22.64
N ARG A 638 -21.38 -11.81 -22.12
CA ARG A 638 -21.64 -11.59 -20.70
C ARG A 638 -21.19 -12.81 -19.88
N GLN A 639 -21.54 -14.02 -20.30
CA GLN A 639 -21.14 -15.22 -19.56
C GLN A 639 -19.62 -15.47 -19.59
N CYS A 640 -18.97 -15.24 -20.73
CA CYS A 640 -17.51 -15.35 -20.85
C CYS A 640 -16.80 -14.36 -19.91
N ARG A 641 -17.31 -13.12 -19.81
CA ARG A 641 -16.80 -12.11 -18.88
C ARG A 641 -16.95 -12.53 -17.42
N THR A 642 -18.12 -13.04 -17.02
CA THR A 642 -18.36 -13.55 -15.67
C THR A 642 -17.38 -14.68 -15.35
N MET A 643 -17.26 -15.65 -16.26
CA MET A 643 -16.33 -16.76 -16.15
C MET A 643 -14.87 -16.31 -16.00
N TYR A 644 -14.43 -15.33 -16.79
CA TYR A 644 -13.09 -14.77 -16.70
C TYR A 644 -12.85 -14.05 -15.36
N THR A 645 -13.81 -13.23 -14.92
CA THR A 645 -13.72 -12.47 -13.67
C THR A 645 -13.66 -13.41 -12.45
N VAL A 646 -14.45 -14.48 -12.46
CA VAL A 646 -14.41 -15.54 -11.44
C VAL A 646 -13.09 -16.30 -11.47
N ASP A 647 -12.57 -16.66 -12.66
CA ASP A 647 -11.28 -17.34 -12.79
C ASP A 647 -10.11 -16.48 -12.32
N LEU A 648 -10.16 -15.17 -12.56
CA LEU A 648 -9.17 -14.25 -12.04
C LEU A 648 -9.13 -14.35 -10.51
N GLN A 649 -10.29 -14.29 -9.86
CA GLN A 649 -10.40 -14.30 -8.40
C GLN A 649 -10.10 -15.67 -7.76
N ASN A 650 -10.57 -16.77 -8.35
CA ASN A 650 -10.61 -18.10 -7.71
C ASN A 650 -9.85 -19.21 -8.47
N ALA A 651 -9.35 -18.94 -9.68
CA ALA A 651 -8.51 -19.81 -10.52
C ALA A 651 -8.97 -21.27 -10.62
N HIS A 652 -10.08 -21.49 -11.33
CA HIS A 652 -10.61 -22.84 -11.57
C HIS A 652 -10.14 -23.44 -12.90
N ARG A 653 -9.64 -22.62 -13.83
CA ARG A 653 -9.23 -23.04 -15.18
C ARG A 653 -7.84 -22.48 -15.51
N SER A 654 -6.97 -23.34 -16.04
CA SER A 654 -5.64 -22.92 -16.49
C SER A 654 -5.72 -22.16 -17.82
N ASN A 655 -4.90 -21.12 -17.96
CA ASN A 655 -4.69 -20.29 -19.14
C ASN A 655 -5.94 -19.53 -19.63
N SER A 656 -6.83 -19.12 -18.73
CA SER A 656 -8.04 -18.36 -19.10
C SER A 656 -7.75 -17.08 -19.90
N ILE A 657 -6.56 -16.47 -19.75
CA ILE A 657 -6.18 -15.27 -20.52
C ILE A 657 -5.73 -15.57 -21.96
N ASP A 658 -5.30 -16.79 -22.30
CA ASP A 658 -4.75 -17.12 -23.63
C ASP A 658 -5.74 -16.79 -24.75
N HIS A 659 -7.03 -16.92 -24.45
CA HIS A 659 -8.10 -16.68 -25.41
C HIS A 659 -8.87 -15.39 -25.10
N TYR A 660 -9.21 -15.13 -23.83
CA TYR A 660 -9.97 -13.94 -23.48
C TYR A 660 -9.12 -12.66 -23.59
N GLY A 661 -7.82 -12.73 -23.31
CA GLY A 661 -6.94 -11.57 -23.30
C GLY A 661 -6.77 -10.94 -24.68
N GLU A 662 -6.47 -11.74 -25.70
CA GLU A 662 -6.22 -11.24 -27.05
C GLU A 662 -7.48 -10.74 -27.76
N HIS A 663 -8.62 -11.42 -27.56
CA HIS A 663 -9.85 -11.12 -28.28
C HIS A 663 -10.80 -10.17 -27.53
N VAL A 664 -10.59 -9.95 -26.23
CA VAL A 664 -11.47 -9.09 -25.42
C VAL A 664 -10.69 -7.97 -24.73
N ILE A 665 -9.65 -8.31 -23.96
CA ILE A 665 -8.91 -7.30 -23.17
C ILE A 665 -8.16 -6.33 -24.07
N ARG A 666 -7.39 -6.82 -25.04
CA ARG A 666 -6.61 -5.96 -25.94
C ARG A 666 -7.52 -5.00 -26.74
N PRO A 667 -8.57 -5.46 -27.45
CA PRO A 667 -9.47 -4.57 -28.17
C PRO A 667 -10.17 -3.55 -27.27
N ALA A 668 -10.56 -3.93 -26.06
CA ALA A 668 -11.18 -3.00 -25.12
C ALA A 668 -10.22 -1.90 -24.66
N ARG A 669 -8.93 -2.24 -24.45
CA ARG A 669 -7.88 -1.26 -24.13
C ARG A 669 -7.60 -0.32 -25.31
N GLU A 670 -7.59 -0.84 -26.54
CA GLU A 670 -7.44 -0.03 -27.75
C GLU A 670 -8.63 0.93 -27.93
N ARG A 671 -9.86 0.44 -27.78
CA ARG A 671 -11.08 1.27 -27.80
C ARG A 671 -11.06 2.37 -26.74
N ALA A 672 -10.61 2.05 -25.52
CA ALA A 672 -10.48 3.03 -24.45
C ALA A 672 -9.43 4.11 -24.77
N LYS A 673 -8.30 3.71 -25.36
CA LYS A 673 -7.28 4.64 -25.86
C LYS A 673 -7.90 5.62 -26.85
N ASP A 674 -8.55 5.12 -27.89
CA ASP A 674 -9.13 5.94 -28.95
C ASP A 674 -10.19 6.90 -28.38
N ALA A 675 -11.07 6.42 -27.50
CA ALA A 675 -12.09 7.25 -26.85
C ALA A 675 -11.48 8.36 -25.99
N LEU A 676 -10.42 8.07 -25.24
CA LEU A 676 -9.74 9.05 -24.38
C LEU A 676 -8.87 10.04 -25.16
N GLU A 677 -8.31 9.64 -26.30
CA GLU A 677 -7.59 10.55 -27.20
C GLU A 677 -8.55 11.47 -27.95
N ASN A 678 -9.67 10.94 -28.46
CA ASN A 678 -10.73 11.73 -29.07
C ASN A 678 -11.36 12.72 -28.09
N TYR A 679 -11.55 12.33 -26.82
CA TYR A 679 -12.01 13.22 -25.77
C TYR A 679 -11.09 14.45 -25.59
N LYS A 680 -9.78 14.28 -25.67
CA LYS A 680 -8.82 15.40 -25.62
C LYS A 680 -8.89 16.30 -26.84
N LEU A 681 -9.31 15.76 -27.98
CA LEU A 681 -9.55 16.50 -29.21
C LEU A 681 -10.95 17.15 -29.25
N GLY A 682 -11.75 16.97 -28.19
CA GLY A 682 -13.07 17.58 -28.03
C GLY A 682 -14.26 16.69 -28.41
N ASP A 683 -14.04 15.48 -28.94
CA ASP A 683 -15.12 14.52 -29.21
C ASP A 683 -15.35 13.60 -28.02
N LYS A 684 -16.48 13.80 -27.34
CA LYS A 684 -16.87 13.07 -26.12
C LYS A 684 -17.75 11.85 -26.40
N THR A 685 -18.17 11.63 -27.65
CA THR A 685 -19.27 10.74 -28.00
C THR A 685 -19.02 9.29 -27.59
N GLU A 686 -17.85 8.75 -27.96
CA GLU A 686 -17.52 7.36 -27.69
C GLU A 686 -17.29 7.11 -26.19
N LEU A 687 -16.64 8.05 -25.50
CA LEU A 687 -16.44 7.97 -24.06
C LEU A 687 -17.78 7.93 -23.31
N ILE A 688 -18.73 8.79 -23.68
CA ILE A 688 -20.08 8.80 -23.10
C ILE A 688 -20.79 7.46 -23.33
N ASN A 689 -20.70 6.88 -24.53
CA ASN A 689 -21.33 5.59 -24.84
C ASN A 689 -20.74 4.45 -24.02
N ILE A 690 -19.41 4.37 -23.93
CA ILE A 690 -18.68 3.38 -23.13
C ILE A 690 -19.10 3.48 -21.67
N MET A 691 -19.08 4.69 -21.11
CA MET A 691 -19.41 4.90 -19.69
C MET A 691 -20.88 4.60 -19.38
N ALA A 692 -21.82 4.99 -20.24
CA ALA A 692 -23.24 4.71 -20.04
C ALA A 692 -23.54 3.21 -20.05
N LYS A 693 -23.04 2.47 -21.06
CA LYS A 693 -23.23 1.02 -21.11
C LYS A 693 -22.51 0.31 -19.97
N GLY A 694 -21.28 0.74 -19.64
CA GLY A 694 -20.53 0.19 -18.51
C GLY A 694 -21.22 0.38 -17.16
N ILE A 695 -21.77 1.56 -16.88
CA ILE A 695 -22.51 1.83 -15.63
C ILE A 695 -23.80 1.02 -15.57
N SER A 696 -24.58 0.95 -16.67
CA SER A 696 -25.82 0.15 -16.73
C SER A 696 -25.54 -1.34 -16.49
N GLU A 697 -24.56 -1.92 -17.21
CA GLU A 697 -24.23 -3.35 -17.07
C GLU A 697 -23.65 -3.67 -15.68
N ALA A 698 -22.75 -2.84 -15.14
CA ALA A 698 -22.21 -3.05 -13.79
C ALA A 698 -23.30 -2.96 -12.71
N ALA A 699 -24.24 -2.02 -12.84
CA ALA A 699 -25.40 -1.93 -11.96
C ALA A 699 -26.31 -3.15 -12.10
N GLY A 700 -26.56 -3.61 -13.33
CA GLY A 700 -27.31 -4.82 -13.62
C GLY A 700 -26.68 -6.07 -12.99
N GLU A 701 -25.36 -6.26 -13.14
CA GLU A 701 -24.64 -7.37 -12.50
C GLU A 701 -24.76 -7.33 -10.96
N CYS A 702 -24.66 -6.14 -10.36
CA CYS A 702 -24.83 -5.99 -8.91
C CYS A 702 -26.26 -6.31 -8.47
N MET A 703 -27.25 -5.87 -9.24
CA MET A 703 -28.66 -6.12 -8.93
C MET A 703 -29.03 -7.59 -9.09
N HIS A 704 -28.44 -8.28 -10.06
CA HIS A 704 -28.72 -9.69 -10.36
C HIS A 704 -27.79 -10.67 -9.61
N ALA A 705 -27.03 -10.20 -8.62
CA ALA A 705 -26.23 -11.10 -7.81
C ALA A 705 -27.13 -12.03 -6.97
N ASP A 706 -26.79 -13.33 -6.95
CA ASP A 706 -27.52 -14.32 -6.17
C ASP A 706 -27.34 -14.10 -4.66
N TYR A 707 -26.13 -13.69 -4.27
CA TYR A 707 -25.72 -13.56 -2.88
C TYR A 707 -24.93 -12.28 -2.63
N MET A 708 -25.27 -11.58 -1.56
CA MET A 708 -24.45 -10.50 -1.00
C MET A 708 -23.39 -11.03 -0.02
N VAL A 709 -23.58 -12.22 0.54
CA VAL A 709 -22.65 -12.85 1.51
C VAL A 709 -22.38 -14.30 1.10
N GLY A 710 -21.11 -14.74 1.08
CA GLY A 710 -20.79 -16.16 0.85
C GLY A 710 -19.55 -16.43 0.00
N ARG A 711 -19.47 -17.66 -0.56
CA ARG A 711 -18.30 -18.19 -1.30
C ARG A 711 -17.98 -17.42 -2.59
N ASP A 712 -18.95 -16.76 -3.20
CA ASP A 712 -18.77 -15.94 -4.41
C ASP A 712 -18.82 -14.46 -4.05
N LYS A 713 -17.65 -13.90 -3.75
CA LYS A 713 -17.43 -12.50 -3.31
C LYS A 713 -17.61 -11.46 -4.43
N GLY A 714 -18.36 -11.78 -5.48
CA GLY A 714 -18.46 -10.99 -6.70
C GLY A 714 -19.16 -9.64 -6.49
N TRP A 715 -20.25 -9.61 -5.71
CA TRP A 715 -21.07 -8.41 -5.54
C TRP A 715 -20.30 -7.21 -4.95
N HIS A 716 -19.46 -7.43 -3.94
CA HIS A 716 -18.66 -6.37 -3.33
C HIS A 716 -17.64 -5.77 -4.29
N VAL A 717 -17.02 -6.61 -5.12
CA VAL A 717 -16.03 -6.17 -6.11
C VAL A 717 -16.72 -5.38 -7.22
N GLN A 718 -17.86 -5.87 -7.73
CA GLN A 718 -18.59 -5.19 -8.79
C GLN A 718 -19.22 -3.88 -8.33
N SER A 719 -19.75 -3.81 -7.10
CA SER A 719 -20.30 -2.57 -6.55
C SER A 719 -19.23 -1.49 -6.33
N GLU A 720 -17.98 -1.85 -6.00
CA GLU A 720 -16.85 -0.92 -5.97
C GLU A 720 -16.42 -0.47 -7.37
N ILE A 721 -16.41 -1.37 -8.36
CA ILE A 721 -16.15 -0.98 -9.76
C ILE A 721 -17.23 0.01 -10.25
N LEU A 722 -18.50 -0.27 -9.98
CA LEU A 722 -19.61 0.62 -10.30
C LEU A 722 -19.42 2.00 -9.66
N ALA A 723 -19.06 2.06 -8.37
CA ALA A 723 -18.78 3.31 -7.68
C ALA A 723 -17.66 4.10 -8.38
N LYS A 724 -16.55 3.44 -8.75
CA LYS A 724 -15.44 4.07 -9.48
C LYS A 724 -15.82 4.56 -10.87
N LEU A 725 -16.67 3.83 -11.60
CA LEU A 725 -17.18 4.26 -12.91
C LEU A 725 -18.04 5.53 -12.79
N VAL A 726 -18.92 5.58 -11.78
CA VAL A 726 -19.75 6.76 -11.50
C VAL A 726 -18.88 7.95 -11.08
N ASP A 727 -17.87 7.72 -10.23
CA ASP A 727 -16.96 8.77 -9.78
C ASP A 727 -16.07 9.30 -10.91
N PHE A 728 -15.64 8.43 -11.84
CA PHE A 728 -14.98 8.85 -13.07
C PHE A 728 -15.86 9.80 -13.89
N ALA A 729 -17.12 9.43 -14.14
CA ALA A 729 -18.05 10.26 -14.90
C ALA A 729 -18.27 11.62 -14.23
N LYS A 730 -18.32 11.68 -12.90
CA LYS A 730 -18.50 12.92 -12.12
C LYS A 730 -17.31 13.90 -12.17
N LYS A 731 -16.14 13.47 -12.64
CA LYS A 731 -14.97 14.37 -12.79
C LYS A 731 -15.22 15.48 -13.80
N ASP A 732 -16.06 15.23 -14.81
CA ASP A 732 -16.54 16.21 -15.79
C ASP A 732 -18.07 16.25 -15.75
N LYS A 733 -18.62 17.42 -15.36
CA LYS A 733 -20.07 17.61 -15.23
C LYS A 733 -20.82 17.32 -16.53
N GLU A 734 -20.26 17.70 -17.69
CA GLU A 734 -20.90 17.49 -18.98
C GLU A 734 -20.95 15.99 -19.35
N ILE A 735 -19.88 15.25 -19.06
CA ILE A 735 -19.84 13.79 -19.22
C ILE A 735 -20.89 13.14 -18.32
N TYR A 736 -20.94 13.54 -17.04
CA TYR A 736 -21.89 12.96 -16.10
C TYR A 736 -23.35 13.18 -16.52
N GLU A 737 -23.70 14.40 -16.95
CA GLU A 737 -25.05 14.73 -17.44
C GLU A 737 -25.39 13.94 -18.71
N ALA A 738 -24.47 13.81 -19.67
CA ALA A 738 -24.70 13.07 -20.90
C ALA A 738 -24.80 11.55 -20.68
N VAL A 739 -23.99 11.00 -19.77
CA VAL A 739 -24.05 9.59 -19.37
C VAL A 739 -25.37 9.29 -18.67
N THR A 740 -25.76 10.10 -17.68
CA THR A 740 -27.02 9.90 -16.94
C THR A 740 -28.25 10.05 -17.83
N ALA A 741 -28.22 10.94 -18.82
CA ALA A 741 -29.30 11.08 -19.81
C ALA A 741 -29.48 9.83 -20.71
N LYS A 742 -28.45 9.01 -20.87
CA LYS A 742 -28.50 7.75 -21.62
C LYS A 742 -28.94 6.55 -20.78
N LEU A 743 -28.90 6.65 -19.46
CA LEU A 743 -29.34 5.59 -18.57
C LEU A 743 -30.87 5.58 -18.48
N SER A 744 -31.47 4.40 -18.49
CA SER A 744 -32.91 4.30 -18.23
C SER A 744 -33.20 4.70 -16.78
N LYS A 745 -34.47 5.02 -16.49
CA LYS A 745 -34.88 5.27 -15.09
C LYS A 745 -34.58 4.07 -14.19
N GLU A 746 -34.77 2.87 -14.72
CA GLU A 746 -34.50 1.62 -14.01
C GLU A 746 -33.00 1.44 -13.74
N ASP A 747 -32.12 1.71 -14.71
CA ASP A 747 -30.67 1.68 -14.49
C ASP A 747 -30.25 2.67 -13.42
N MET A 748 -30.77 3.89 -13.46
CA MET A 748 -30.45 4.91 -12.44
C MET A 748 -30.91 4.50 -11.04
N ASP A 749 -32.08 3.88 -10.95
CA ASP A 749 -32.59 3.31 -9.71
C ASP A 749 -31.66 2.18 -9.20
N PHE A 750 -31.18 1.31 -10.08
CA PHE A 750 -30.23 0.24 -9.76
C PHE A 750 -28.87 0.76 -9.29
N VAL A 751 -28.35 1.80 -9.94
CA VAL A 751 -27.13 2.48 -9.53
C VAL A 751 -27.28 3.02 -8.11
N ASN A 752 -28.36 3.76 -7.84
CA ASN A 752 -28.60 4.37 -6.54
C ASN A 752 -28.78 3.34 -5.42
N ASP A 753 -29.55 2.28 -5.67
CA ASP A 753 -29.76 1.21 -4.69
C ASP A 753 -28.44 0.48 -4.39
N THR A 754 -27.68 0.15 -5.42
CA THR A 754 -26.39 -0.55 -5.27
C THR A 754 -25.39 0.29 -4.47
N LEU A 755 -25.25 1.59 -4.79
CA LEU A 755 -24.34 2.48 -4.06
C LEU A 755 -24.77 2.67 -2.60
N LYS A 756 -26.08 2.67 -2.33
CA LYS A 756 -26.60 2.75 -0.96
C LYS A 756 -26.29 1.46 -0.17
N LEU A 757 -26.52 0.29 -0.76
CA LEU A 757 -26.17 -1.00 -0.15
C LEU A 757 -24.66 -1.13 0.07
N LYS A 758 -23.85 -0.67 -0.88
CA LYS A 758 -22.40 -0.62 -0.76
C LYS A 758 -21.97 0.24 0.42
N SER A 759 -22.54 1.44 0.58
CA SER A 759 -22.24 2.31 1.73
C SER A 759 -22.52 1.62 3.08
N ILE A 760 -23.58 0.81 3.15
CA ILE A 760 -23.89 0.01 4.35
C ILE A 760 -22.82 -1.06 4.58
N TYR A 761 -22.41 -1.76 3.53
CA TYR A 761 -21.35 -2.76 3.60
C TYR A 761 -20.01 -2.16 4.03
N ASP A 762 -19.63 -1.01 3.45
CA ASP A 762 -18.41 -0.28 3.80
C ASP A 762 -18.34 0.02 5.31
N LYS A 763 -19.46 0.51 5.88
CA LYS A 763 -19.57 0.77 7.32
C LYS A 763 -19.49 -0.50 8.16
N CYS A 764 -20.05 -1.62 7.68
CA CYS A 764 -19.91 -2.92 8.34
C CYS A 764 -18.44 -3.36 8.39
N VAL A 765 -17.73 -3.35 7.25
CA VAL A 765 -16.30 -3.71 7.16
C VAL A 765 -15.45 -2.82 8.07
N ASP A 766 -15.70 -1.51 8.05
CA ASP A 766 -14.97 -0.54 8.87
C ASP A 766 -15.24 -0.79 10.37
N SER A 767 -16.48 -1.13 10.76
CA SER A 767 -16.89 -1.46 12.13
C SER A 767 -16.28 -2.79 12.63
N GLU A 768 -16.29 -3.84 11.80
CA GLU A 768 -15.64 -5.10 12.14
C GLU A 768 -14.14 -4.90 12.39
N ARG A 769 -13.48 -4.15 11.51
CA ARG A 769 -12.07 -3.82 11.62
C ARG A 769 -11.80 -3.00 12.89
N MET A 770 -12.68 -2.09 13.27
CA MET A 770 -12.57 -1.33 14.51
C MET A 770 -12.63 -2.23 15.75
N LEU A 771 -13.63 -3.11 15.84
CA LEU A 771 -13.78 -4.06 16.95
C LEU A 771 -12.59 -5.05 17.03
N LYS A 772 -12.19 -5.65 15.91
CA LYS A 772 -11.04 -6.58 15.84
C LYS A 772 -9.76 -5.91 16.32
N ASN A 773 -9.48 -4.70 15.82
CA ASN A 773 -8.31 -3.93 16.24
C ASN A 773 -8.35 -3.56 17.72
N ALA A 774 -9.50 -3.17 18.26
CA ALA A 774 -9.66 -2.83 19.66
C ALA A 774 -9.39 -4.05 20.57
N ALA A 775 -9.93 -5.22 20.19
CA ALA A 775 -9.71 -6.49 20.89
C ALA A 775 -8.23 -6.96 20.83
N GLU A 776 -7.59 -6.86 19.67
CA GLU A 776 -6.20 -7.29 19.48
C GLU A 776 -5.20 -6.35 20.18
N ARG A 777 -5.48 -5.05 20.15
CA ARG A 777 -4.58 -4.00 20.67
C ARG A 777 -4.85 -3.65 22.14
N ASN A 778 -5.81 -4.32 22.79
CA ASN A 778 -6.30 -4.03 24.15
C ASN A 778 -6.61 -2.53 24.36
N ARG A 779 -7.25 -1.91 23.37
CA ARG A 779 -7.71 -0.52 23.44
C ARG A 779 -9.24 -0.54 23.43
N PRO A 780 -9.89 -0.48 24.61
CA PRO A 780 -11.34 -0.59 24.66
C PRO A 780 -11.98 0.61 23.96
N LEU A 781 -13.01 0.33 23.17
CA LEU A 781 -13.85 1.35 22.55
C LEU A 781 -14.82 1.91 23.60
N ASP A 782 -15.21 3.17 23.45
CA ASP A 782 -16.30 3.72 24.26
C ASP A 782 -17.64 3.05 23.90
N LEU A 783 -18.62 3.16 24.80
CA LEU A 783 -19.90 2.49 24.65
C LEU A 783 -20.69 2.96 23.42
N ALA A 784 -20.59 4.24 23.04
CA ALA A 784 -21.31 4.77 21.88
C ALA A 784 -20.73 4.17 20.59
N THR A 785 -19.41 4.17 20.47
CA THR A 785 -18.70 3.55 19.34
C THR A 785 -19.00 2.05 19.25
N LYS A 786 -19.06 1.33 20.39
CA LYS A 786 -19.45 -0.10 20.40
C LYS A 786 -20.86 -0.32 19.87
N LYS A 787 -21.83 0.49 20.32
CA LYS A 787 -23.21 0.42 19.86
C LYS A 787 -23.32 0.71 18.36
N GLU A 788 -22.58 1.70 17.87
CA GLU A 788 -22.52 2.01 16.44
C GLU A 788 -21.92 0.85 15.63
N CYS A 789 -20.80 0.28 16.08
CA CYS A 789 -20.20 -0.88 15.41
C CYS A 789 -21.17 -2.08 15.37
N ILE A 790 -21.84 -2.38 16.48
CA ILE A 790 -22.86 -3.44 16.54
C ILE A 790 -23.98 -3.15 15.54
N ASN A 791 -24.52 -1.93 15.55
CA ASN A 791 -25.62 -1.55 14.65
C ASN A 791 -25.23 -1.68 13.18
N ASN A 792 -24.06 -1.22 12.78
CA ASN A 792 -23.58 -1.30 11.39
C ASN A 792 -23.39 -2.75 10.92
N ILE A 793 -22.85 -3.61 11.78
CA ILE A 793 -22.64 -5.03 11.44
C ILE A 793 -23.99 -5.75 11.35
N VAL A 794 -24.84 -5.60 12.37
CA VAL A 794 -26.20 -6.20 12.38
C VAL A 794 -27.03 -5.69 11.20
N ARG A 795 -26.91 -4.40 10.84
CA ARG A 795 -27.60 -3.81 9.68
C ARG A 795 -27.22 -4.51 8.39
N PHE A 796 -25.92 -4.67 8.13
CA PHE A 796 -25.48 -5.32 6.91
C PHE A 796 -25.87 -6.80 6.90
N ASP A 797 -25.66 -7.53 8.00
CA ASP A 797 -26.03 -8.95 8.08
C ASP A 797 -27.52 -9.15 7.81
N TYR A 798 -28.39 -8.33 8.44
CA TYR A 798 -29.83 -8.38 8.19
C TYR A 798 -30.17 -8.11 6.72
N ILE A 799 -29.61 -7.05 6.14
CA ILE A 799 -29.86 -6.64 4.75
C ILE A 799 -29.41 -7.71 3.77
N ALA A 800 -28.20 -8.26 3.95
CA ALA A 800 -27.67 -9.30 3.10
C ALA A 800 -28.52 -10.56 3.16
N HIS A 801 -28.92 -11.01 4.35
CA HIS A 801 -29.81 -12.17 4.47
C HIS A 801 -31.19 -11.93 3.87
N GLN A 802 -31.76 -10.73 4.03
CA GLN A 802 -33.03 -10.37 3.39
C GLN A 802 -32.91 -10.37 1.86
N HIS A 803 -31.81 -9.84 1.34
CA HIS A 803 -31.51 -9.88 -0.08
C HIS A 803 -31.46 -11.32 -0.58
N ASP A 804 -30.61 -12.15 0.01
CA ASP A 804 -30.35 -13.53 -0.43
C ASP A 804 -31.62 -14.39 -0.35
N ASN A 805 -32.40 -14.28 0.75
CA ASN A 805 -33.66 -15.01 0.90
C ASN A 805 -34.70 -14.59 -0.15
N GLN A 806 -34.81 -13.29 -0.45
CA GLN A 806 -35.76 -12.81 -1.45
C GLN A 806 -35.33 -13.20 -2.87
N ARG A 807 -34.02 -13.24 -3.17
CA ARG A 807 -33.51 -13.77 -4.44
C ARG A 807 -33.86 -15.25 -4.60
N LEU A 808 -33.62 -16.06 -3.57
CA LEU A 808 -34.02 -17.48 -3.55
C LEU A 808 -35.54 -17.65 -3.70
N LYS A 809 -36.33 -16.78 -3.07
CA LYS A 809 -37.80 -16.77 -3.24
C LYS A 809 -38.19 -16.48 -4.70
N GLN A 810 -37.63 -15.43 -5.31
CA GLN A 810 -37.88 -15.09 -6.71
C GLN A 810 -37.53 -16.25 -7.66
N GLN A 811 -36.38 -16.89 -7.46
CA GLN A 811 -36.00 -18.09 -8.22
C GLN A 811 -37.02 -19.23 -8.10
N ARG A 812 -37.53 -19.50 -6.89
CA ARG A 812 -38.51 -20.57 -6.65
C ARG A 812 -39.89 -20.28 -7.22
N GLU A 813 -40.30 -19.03 -7.20
CA GLU A 813 -41.60 -18.58 -7.72
C GLU A 813 -41.60 -18.47 -9.24
N HIS A 814 -40.42 -18.32 -9.87
CA HIS A 814 -40.28 -18.29 -11.31
C HIS A 814 -40.31 -19.70 -11.91
N LYS A 815 -41.48 -20.08 -12.44
CA LYS A 815 -41.73 -21.42 -13.00
C LYS A 815 -40.66 -21.86 -14.01
N ALA A 816 -40.33 -21.01 -14.99
CA ALA A 816 -39.40 -21.38 -16.07
C ALA A 816 -37.98 -21.64 -15.53
N TYR A 817 -37.52 -20.86 -14.55
CA TYR A 817 -36.23 -21.08 -13.92
C TYR A 817 -36.22 -22.37 -13.11
N ARG A 818 -37.24 -22.59 -12.28
CA ARG A 818 -37.35 -23.80 -11.46
C ARG A 818 -37.39 -25.06 -12.33
N ASP A 819 -38.28 -25.09 -13.32
CA ASP A 819 -38.45 -26.24 -14.21
C ASP A 819 -37.13 -26.52 -14.98
N PHE A 820 -36.43 -25.47 -15.44
CA PHE A 820 -35.11 -25.64 -16.07
C PHE A 820 -34.04 -26.13 -15.10
N ASN A 821 -33.99 -25.59 -13.88
CA ASN A 821 -32.98 -25.90 -12.87
C ASN A 821 -33.12 -27.34 -12.34
N ASP A 822 -34.35 -27.82 -12.13
CA ASP A 822 -34.63 -29.21 -11.71
C ASP A 822 -34.17 -30.22 -12.78
N GLU A 823 -34.29 -29.85 -14.06
CA GLU A 823 -33.82 -30.68 -15.18
C GLU A 823 -32.32 -30.51 -15.47
N SER A 824 -31.70 -29.39 -15.07
CA SER A 824 -30.34 -28.99 -15.46
C SER A 824 -29.27 -30.00 -15.07
N SER A 825 -29.40 -30.64 -13.91
CA SER A 825 -28.44 -31.65 -13.44
C SER A 825 -28.50 -32.94 -14.28
N ALA A 826 -29.71 -33.37 -14.66
CA ALA A 826 -29.91 -34.50 -15.56
C ALA A 826 -29.43 -34.16 -16.98
N LYS A 827 -29.70 -32.94 -17.46
CA LYS A 827 -29.19 -32.42 -18.74
C LYS A 827 -27.67 -32.38 -18.78
N LEU A 828 -27.00 -31.86 -17.73
CA LEU A 828 -25.55 -31.86 -17.60
C LEU A 828 -24.96 -33.28 -17.61
N GLN A 829 -25.58 -34.20 -16.87
CA GLN A 829 -25.14 -35.59 -16.84
C GLN A 829 -25.31 -36.27 -18.20
N ASN A 830 -26.41 -36.01 -18.90
CA ASN A 830 -26.64 -36.50 -20.26
C ASN A 830 -25.63 -35.94 -21.26
N VAL A 831 -25.30 -34.65 -21.18
CA VAL A 831 -24.24 -34.03 -22.02
C VAL A 831 -22.91 -34.72 -21.80
N VAL A 832 -22.51 -34.95 -20.54
CA VAL A 832 -21.25 -35.64 -20.21
C VAL A 832 -21.23 -37.06 -20.79
N ILE A 833 -22.33 -37.80 -20.67
CA ILE A 833 -22.44 -39.18 -21.18
C ILE A 833 -22.41 -39.21 -22.71
N MET A 834 -23.18 -38.36 -23.37
CA MET A 834 -23.26 -38.33 -24.83
C MET A 834 -21.97 -37.81 -25.48
N GLU A 835 -21.30 -36.82 -24.87
CA GLU A 835 -19.95 -36.38 -25.28
C GLU A 835 -18.95 -37.55 -25.20
N ALA A 836 -18.97 -38.30 -24.09
CA ALA A 836 -18.11 -39.48 -23.93
C ALA A 836 -18.43 -40.60 -24.93
N MET A 837 -19.67 -40.67 -25.41
CA MET A 837 -20.14 -41.63 -26.41
C MET A 837 -20.02 -41.12 -27.86
N GLY A 838 -19.57 -39.89 -28.08
CA GLY A 838 -19.46 -39.28 -29.42
C GLY A 838 -20.80 -39.07 -30.12
N GLN A 839 -21.91 -38.97 -29.38
CA GLN A 839 -23.24 -38.78 -29.94
C GLN A 839 -23.59 -37.30 -30.13
N PRO A 840 -24.39 -36.96 -31.17
CA PRO A 840 -24.85 -35.60 -31.37
C PRO A 840 -25.76 -35.15 -30.22
N LEU A 841 -25.52 -33.94 -29.74
CA LEU A 841 -26.28 -33.29 -28.68
C LEU A 841 -27.15 -32.17 -29.24
N ASP A 842 -28.32 -31.94 -28.64
CA ASP A 842 -29.19 -30.80 -28.98
C ASP A 842 -28.78 -29.51 -28.23
N TYR A 843 -27.95 -29.63 -27.19
CA TYR A 843 -27.46 -28.51 -26.37
C TYR A 843 -26.06 -28.80 -25.82
N THR A 844 -25.28 -27.75 -25.55
CA THR A 844 -23.93 -27.84 -24.98
C THR A 844 -23.93 -27.58 -23.46
N ARG A 845 -22.80 -27.86 -22.78
CA ARG A 845 -22.64 -27.44 -21.37
C ARG A 845 -22.73 -25.92 -21.21
N PHE A 846 -22.22 -25.18 -22.20
CA PHE A 846 -22.26 -23.73 -22.20
C PHE A 846 -23.69 -23.21 -22.39
N ASP A 847 -24.51 -23.89 -23.20
CA ASP A 847 -25.93 -23.56 -23.37
C ASP A 847 -26.66 -23.61 -22.03
N ILE A 848 -26.40 -24.64 -21.23
CA ILE A 848 -27.00 -24.78 -19.90
C ILE A 848 -26.60 -23.60 -19.01
N LEU A 849 -25.32 -23.24 -18.99
CA LEU A 849 -24.82 -22.13 -18.17
C LEU A 849 -25.43 -20.77 -18.58
N VAL A 850 -25.44 -20.46 -19.88
CA VAL A 850 -26.00 -19.20 -20.39
C VAL A 850 -27.50 -19.14 -20.14
N LYS A 851 -28.24 -20.22 -20.41
CA LYS A 851 -29.69 -20.28 -20.18
C LYS A 851 -30.04 -20.14 -18.70
N THR A 852 -29.24 -20.71 -17.80
CA THR A 852 -29.39 -20.48 -16.35
C THR A 852 -29.30 -19.00 -16.01
N ASP A 853 -28.29 -18.30 -16.50
CA ASP A 853 -28.09 -16.88 -16.17
C ASP A 853 -29.15 -15.96 -16.82
N MET A 854 -29.58 -16.26 -18.04
CA MET A 854 -30.71 -15.60 -18.69
C MET A 854 -31.99 -15.73 -17.85
N LEU A 855 -32.33 -16.97 -17.46
CA LEU A 855 -33.52 -17.23 -16.66
C LEU A 855 -33.43 -16.59 -15.26
N LYS A 856 -32.23 -16.50 -14.66
CA LYS A 856 -32.03 -15.75 -13.41
C LYS A 856 -32.31 -14.26 -13.58
N ALA A 857 -31.79 -13.65 -14.64
CA ALA A 857 -32.05 -12.24 -14.94
C ALA A 857 -33.57 -11.98 -15.10
N GLU A 858 -34.31 -12.90 -15.72
CA GLU A 858 -35.78 -12.81 -15.81
C GLU A 858 -36.50 -12.96 -14.46
N CYS A 859 -35.95 -13.75 -13.53
CA CYS A 859 -36.51 -13.90 -12.17
C CYS A 859 -36.38 -12.62 -11.35
N TYR A 860 -35.28 -11.90 -11.56
CA TYR A 860 -34.82 -10.88 -10.63
C TYR A 860 -35.47 -9.52 -10.87
N ARG A 861 -36.37 -9.18 -9.95
CA ARG A 861 -37.01 -7.86 -9.87
C ARG A 861 -36.45 -7.07 -8.70
N PRO A 862 -36.64 -5.74 -8.64
CA PRO A 862 -36.35 -4.96 -7.45
C PRO A 862 -36.97 -5.63 -6.20
N LEU A 863 -36.18 -5.74 -5.14
CA LEU A 863 -36.61 -6.37 -3.89
C LEU A 863 -37.51 -5.39 -3.12
N GLU A 864 -38.83 -5.63 -3.10
CA GLU A 864 -39.79 -4.70 -2.47
C GLU A 864 -39.47 -4.42 -1.01
N GLU A 865 -39.12 -5.47 -0.26
CA GLU A 865 -38.85 -5.42 1.17
C GLU A 865 -37.46 -4.85 1.49
N LEU A 866 -36.61 -4.60 0.49
CA LEU A 866 -35.28 -4.03 0.66
C LEU A 866 -35.06 -2.79 -0.20
N HIS A 867 -34.90 -2.95 -1.51
CA HIS A 867 -34.59 -1.87 -2.45
C HIS A 867 -35.64 -0.76 -2.40
N LEU A 868 -36.93 -1.09 -2.57
CA LEU A 868 -37.98 -0.08 -2.57
C LEU A 868 -38.14 0.60 -1.20
N ARG A 869 -37.97 -0.14 -0.10
CA ARG A 869 -38.00 0.44 1.25
C ARG A 869 -36.85 1.38 1.51
N LEU A 870 -35.63 1.02 1.08
CA LEU A 870 -34.46 1.88 1.20
C LEU A 870 -34.60 3.17 0.37
N ARG A 871 -35.41 3.21 -0.69
CA ARG A 871 -35.65 4.45 -1.45
C ARG A 871 -36.51 5.48 -0.71
N THR A 872 -37.24 5.09 0.34
CA THR A 872 -38.15 5.98 1.08
C THR A 872 -37.70 6.18 2.52
N GLN A 873 -38.01 7.34 3.10
CA GLN A 873 -37.73 7.61 4.51
C GLN A 873 -38.49 6.64 5.42
N ASN A 874 -39.82 6.50 5.23
CA ASN A 874 -40.65 5.59 6.02
C ASN A 874 -40.20 4.13 5.92
N GLY A 875 -39.77 3.68 4.74
CA GLY A 875 -39.24 2.33 4.54
C GLY A 875 -37.91 2.13 5.24
N THR A 876 -37.02 3.13 5.18
CA THR A 876 -35.74 3.13 5.90
C THR A 876 -35.99 3.06 7.41
N GLU A 877 -36.88 3.88 7.98
CA GLU A 877 -37.21 3.87 9.40
C GLU A 877 -37.75 2.52 9.90
N LYS A 878 -38.53 1.81 9.08
CA LYS A 878 -38.98 0.44 9.41
C LYS A 878 -37.83 -0.55 9.50
N ILE A 879 -36.92 -0.52 8.53
CA ILE A 879 -35.72 -1.36 8.52
C ILE A 879 -34.85 -1.05 9.75
N GLU A 880 -34.63 0.23 10.04
CA GLU A 880 -33.86 0.67 11.21
C GLU A 880 -34.51 0.28 12.54
N GLY A 881 -35.84 0.28 12.64
CA GLY A 881 -36.55 -0.20 13.82
C GLY A 881 -36.37 -1.69 14.08
N ILE A 882 -36.25 -2.51 13.03
CA ILE A 882 -35.95 -3.94 13.15
C ILE A 882 -34.48 -4.13 13.58
N ILE A 883 -33.56 -3.46 12.89
CA ILE A 883 -32.11 -3.52 13.17
C ILE A 883 -31.82 -3.09 14.60
N SER A 884 -32.44 -2.02 15.09
CA SER A 884 -32.23 -1.50 16.45
C SER A 884 -32.61 -2.56 17.49
N LYS A 885 -33.76 -3.22 17.35
CA LYS A 885 -34.18 -4.30 18.25
C LYS A 885 -33.21 -5.48 18.25
N MET A 886 -32.68 -5.85 17.08
CA MET A 886 -31.68 -6.92 16.97
C MET A 886 -30.35 -6.51 17.60
N SER A 887 -29.92 -5.27 17.36
CA SER A 887 -28.68 -4.69 17.88
C SER A 887 -28.70 -4.58 19.41
N ASP A 888 -29.85 -4.20 19.99
CA ASP A 888 -30.05 -4.10 21.44
C ASP A 888 -29.94 -5.46 22.14
N GLY A 889 -30.14 -6.56 21.41
CA GLY A 889 -29.91 -7.92 21.89
C GLY A 889 -28.43 -8.29 22.06
N ILE A 890 -27.50 -7.48 21.54
CA ILE A 890 -26.06 -7.70 21.64
C ILE A 890 -25.48 -6.76 22.72
N PRO A 891 -24.92 -7.30 23.82
CA PRO A 891 -24.51 -6.50 24.96
C PRO A 891 -23.25 -5.68 24.68
N ALA A 892 -23.43 -4.39 24.40
CA ALA A 892 -22.34 -3.44 24.11
C ALA A 892 -21.45 -3.11 25.32
N ASP A 893 -21.85 -3.48 26.54
CA ASP A 893 -21.07 -3.33 27.77
C ASP A 893 -19.96 -4.39 27.93
N LYS A 894 -19.96 -5.42 27.07
CA LYS A 894 -18.94 -6.48 27.06
C LYS A 894 -17.61 -6.05 26.46
N SER A 895 -16.60 -6.90 26.61
CA SER A 895 -15.32 -6.72 25.92
C SER A 895 -15.49 -6.87 24.41
N GLU A 896 -14.63 -6.23 23.61
CA GLU A 896 -14.72 -6.29 22.14
C GLU A 896 -14.60 -7.72 21.62
N LYS A 897 -13.84 -8.56 22.32
CA LYS A 897 -13.70 -9.99 22.00
C LYS A 897 -15.00 -10.77 22.20
N GLU A 898 -15.73 -10.46 23.27
CA GLU A 898 -17.05 -11.04 23.54
C GLU A 898 -18.09 -10.48 22.55
N ILE A 899 -18.06 -9.17 22.26
CA ILE A 899 -18.93 -8.54 21.25
C ILE A 899 -18.73 -9.21 19.88
N ILE A 900 -17.48 -9.40 19.42
CA ILE A 900 -17.17 -10.12 18.18
C ILE A 900 -17.71 -11.54 18.24
N SER A 901 -17.56 -12.24 19.37
CA SER A 901 -18.10 -13.60 19.52
C SER A 901 -19.63 -13.62 19.44
N SER A 902 -20.31 -12.64 20.04
CA SER A 902 -21.76 -12.48 19.99
C SER A 902 -22.26 -12.14 18.59
N LEU A 903 -21.57 -11.23 17.88
CA LEU A 903 -21.88 -10.90 16.48
C LEU A 903 -21.70 -12.11 15.56
N ASN A 904 -20.61 -12.86 15.70
CA ASN A 904 -20.40 -14.10 14.95
C ASN A 904 -21.47 -15.16 15.24
N ALA A 905 -21.92 -15.27 16.50
CA ALA A 905 -22.99 -16.18 16.88
C ALA A 905 -24.35 -15.72 16.33
N PHE A 906 -24.61 -14.41 16.34
CA PHE A 906 -25.79 -13.79 15.77
C PHE A 906 -25.89 -14.03 14.26
N GLY A 907 -24.81 -13.73 13.51
CA GLY A 907 -24.75 -13.98 12.07
C GLY A 907 -24.99 -15.44 11.72
N LYS A 908 -24.37 -16.38 12.45
CA LYS A 908 -24.63 -17.82 12.28
C LYS A 908 -26.07 -18.21 12.60
N ALA A 909 -26.64 -17.68 13.67
CA ALA A 909 -28.02 -17.97 14.04
C ALA A 909 -29.02 -17.46 12.99
N MET A 910 -28.75 -16.29 12.39
CA MET A 910 -29.53 -15.80 11.25
C MET A 910 -29.37 -16.69 10.03
N GLU A 911 -28.14 -17.04 9.65
CA GLU A 911 -27.87 -17.97 8.54
C GLU A 911 -28.62 -19.29 8.73
N GLU A 912 -28.54 -19.89 9.92
CA GLU A 912 -29.26 -21.13 10.26
C GLU A 912 -30.79 -20.96 10.23
N HIS A 913 -31.31 -19.82 10.70
CA HIS A 913 -32.74 -19.53 10.66
C HIS A 913 -33.25 -19.45 9.22
N PHE A 914 -32.55 -18.71 8.36
CA PHE A 914 -32.92 -18.56 6.95
C PHE A 914 -32.75 -19.86 6.17
N LEU A 915 -31.71 -20.65 6.43
CA LEU A 915 -31.56 -21.99 5.84
C LEU A 915 -32.70 -22.92 6.24
N LYS A 916 -33.22 -22.83 7.47
CA LYS A 916 -34.40 -23.58 7.90
C LYS A 916 -35.67 -23.09 7.20
N GLU A 917 -35.90 -21.79 7.13
CA GLU A 917 -37.04 -21.23 6.38
C GLU A 917 -36.99 -21.65 4.91
N ASP A 918 -35.80 -21.63 4.30
CA ASP A 918 -35.59 -22.07 2.93
C ASP A 918 -35.89 -23.57 2.75
N ALA A 919 -35.36 -24.43 3.63
CA ALA A 919 -35.64 -25.86 3.61
C ALA A 919 -37.12 -26.16 3.82
N GLU A 920 -37.81 -25.44 4.70
CA GLU A 920 -39.25 -25.58 4.93
C GLU A 920 -40.07 -25.11 3.73
N ALA A 921 -39.69 -24.01 3.09
CA ALA A 921 -40.34 -23.52 1.88
C ALA A 921 -40.11 -24.47 0.70
N ASN A 922 -38.91 -25.03 0.54
CA ASN A 922 -38.62 -26.07 -0.46
C ASN A 922 -39.44 -27.34 -0.21
N LYS A 923 -39.59 -27.74 1.05
CA LYS A 923 -40.46 -28.86 1.43
C LYS A 923 -41.92 -28.58 1.07
N LYS A 924 -42.44 -27.38 1.36
CA LYS A 924 -43.82 -27.00 0.99
C LYS A 924 -44.02 -26.96 -0.54
N ALA A 925 -43.08 -26.41 -1.29
CA ALA A 925 -43.14 -26.38 -2.75
C ALA A 925 -43.12 -27.79 -3.35
N SER A 926 -42.26 -28.68 -2.85
CA SER A 926 -42.20 -30.09 -3.30
C SER A 926 -43.48 -30.87 -2.97
N LEU A 927 -44.14 -30.56 -1.84
CA LEU A 927 -45.41 -31.17 -1.44
C LEU A 927 -46.60 -30.66 -2.26
N GLN A 928 -46.60 -29.38 -2.64
CA GLN A 928 -47.62 -28.82 -3.54
C GLN A 928 -47.49 -29.34 -4.97
N ASN A 929 -46.27 -29.61 -5.43
CA ASN A 929 -46.01 -30.15 -6.77
C ASN A 929 -46.22 -31.66 -6.88
N ASN A 930 -46.14 -32.41 -5.78
CA ASN A 930 -46.40 -33.85 -5.72
C ASN A 930 -47.84 -34.22 -5.30
N ALA A 931 -48.71 -33.22 -5.10
CA ALA A 931 -50.12 -33.48 -4.83
C ALA A 931 -50.79 -34.00 -6.11
N PRO A 932 -51.43 -35.18 -6.11
CA PRO A 932 -52.09 -35.70 -7.30
C PRO A 932 -53.21 -34.75 -7.73
N GLN A 933 -53.17 -34.30 -8.99
CA GLN A 933 -54.26 -33.57 -9.63
C GLN A 933 -55.46 -34.51 -9.78
N ASN A 934 -56.27 -34.64 -8.73
CA ASN A 934 -57.59 -35.25 -8.82
C ASN A 934 -58.65 -34.19 -8.48
N GLY A 935 -59.30 -33.73 -9.55
CA GLY A 935 -60.68 -33.27 -9.54
C GLY A 935 -60.95 -31.92 -8.87
N GLN A 936 -60.91 -30.85 -9.67
CA GLN A 936 -61.99 -29.87 -9.70
C GLN A 936 -61.87 -28.99 -10.97
N GLN A 937 -62.51 -29.45 -12.04
CA GLN A 937 -63.15 -28.52 -12.97
C GLN A 937 -64.20 -27.75 -12.18
N LYS A 938 -64.07 -26.43 -12.10
CA LYS A 938 -65.22 -25.53 -12.04
C LYS A 938 -64.86 -24.24 -12.76
N GLU A 939 -65.68 -23.97 -13.77
CA GLU A 939 -65.67 -22.78 -14.62
C GLU A 939 -65.68 -21.50 -13.80
N THR A 940 -64.93 -20.49 -14.25
CA THR A 940 -65.38 -19.11 -14.15
C THR A 940 -64.88 -18.36 -15.38
N GLN A 941 -65.74 -18.29 -16.40
CA GLN A 941 -65.67 -17.26 -17.44
C GLN A 941 -65.88 -15.89 -16.78
N ILE A 942 -64.99 -14.93 -17.02
CA ILE A 942 -65.35 -13.51 -16.99
C ILE A 942 -64.69 -12.80 -18.18
N ASN A 943 -65.56 -12.33 -19.07
CA ASN A 943 -65.32 -11.43 -20.19
C ASN A 943 -64.62 -10.13 -19.76
N HIS A 944 -63.77 -9.57 -20.62
CA HIS A 944 -63.74 -8.11 -20.74
C HIS A 944 -63.60 -7.64 -22.20
N THR A 945 -64.69 -6.99 -22.60
CA THR A 945 -64.99 -6.22 -23.80
C THR A 945 -64.08 -5.00 -23.93
N GLN A 946 -63.64 -4.69 -25.17
CA GLN A 946 -63.06 -3.40 -25.55
C GLN A 946 -64.11 -2.27 -25.44
N PRO A 947 -63.68 -1.03 -25.16
CA PRO A 947 -64.35 0.16 -25.65
C PRO A 947 -63.50 0.82 -26.75
N LYS A 948 -64.08 0.95 -27.94
CA LYS A 948 -63.74 2.01 -28.89
C LYS A 948 -64.31 3.32 -28.36
N LEU A 949 -63.67 4.46 -28.69
CA LEU A 949 -64.34 5.56 -29.40
C LEU A 949 -63.34 6.66 -29.79
N ASN A 950 -63.44 6.99 -31.09
CA ASN A 950 -63.17 8.22 -31.84
C ASN A 950 -61.79 8.90 -31.79
#